data_AF-A0A330MPP3-F1
#
_entry.id   AF-A0A330MPP3-F1
#
_cell.length_a   1.000
_cell.length_b   1.000
_cell.length_c   1.000
_cell.angle_alpha   90.00
_cell.angle_beta   90.00
_cell.angle_gamma   90.00
#
_symmetry.space_group_name_H-M   'P 1'
#
loop_
_entity.id
_entity.type
_entity.pdbx_description
1 polymer ?
#
loop_
_entity_poly.entity_id
_entity_poly.type
_entity_poly.pdbx_seq_one_letter_code
_entity_poly.pdbx_strand_id
1 'polypeptide(L)'
;MSDFHFFTEPSKLNSQTSGQEFGAIDDNQFRLGNMFTSSASVDPKAFAVSDGLILVQKIDGVEKYNIVLKPTNQPDLNLPKIDYIIYKGIKKESIINGTKVAVSTNNDLTRIIHENAILWYQNEGETMPSSEPVADTSLGLIYASNASEQEYKLENTDSLNKAFYSTNPVTLPLVYSGNYIGDFDKSGDFGIVIIFEKIGFEPKFKLARELDSILSFTALPGNSSNADIFRRKHHKEDILSFIDGAAFFGSFFNLGLIVYDGNDFINRVEDELYTDVISKFFNKNKIYIDIRNETNDSFNYYENYDDVIKWSLDNTDVFTDIDYYRNFDWPCLIINDGAPNSEFDPLNTEKIIKLAIVSGDNTSPLFYYKKAYKEKLGFEFPEGTDSFLTPLIQEDIIRIEDLIVPKSSDRLISNYYQIRVFKKLRLENNPNPIGYSLNQEVYLDTLFPLFDLVIPFDDSTGKSYLKVYYDANFIDKARINSSNYTTNIGIAKDNNSFTFIAYPNKYNLNIKANIDDKITLSSLEGSTDSLFLLELDKLVDSVKLVRSNFLIGGIEYGFLKFIEQEVEKQIEKFTFKDVTIISLSNQQYQTLFQLKQQEFPEDYKVYLSIENIENAIDDNGVSYSKFECKLTGLVENAGEIEVHSASPSTPIVLYTDTKIKGSEYVRNYEEKIGYENFQSGNIRYEDYFIAKQPDIKYVANEFIDNLNNINASTTYILGAIKSLIKDSASLLWTNAVDTVQAPPPNNSNPDDRPLYWARLKMEVALKKHPYFLGDIDANSQVIVNSELDEMLTLFEEKSRNYTGVNFSNAPSGAKKILITGFDPFNLDSNEEQWNPSGIAILALHGKIKNNALIQSMIFPVRFKDFDLGFVENYINPHIQYVDMIITISQGRNRFDIERFAGKKRSATLTDNLNVSGIAPTYYLPINNTTIQVIDSSSLSEFLESTLPLSSMIPGTLGNTKVVYNQSYLSNLSSLPYSPPESGITKLPGPAVGEIAIEGSGSNYLSNEIFYRVCVMRNYLNLNTTLNSGHLHVPILAVPVNNDYSEAVTFITEMTKIIEDAIQGL
;
A
#
# COMPACT_ATOMS: atom_id res chain seq x y z
N MET A 1 22.12 -29.30 -2.27
CA MET A 1 22.29 -28.04 -3.01
C MET A 1 22.97 -28.39 -4.30
N SER A 2 22.58 -27.77 -5.40
CA SER A 2 23.30 -27.88 -6.67
C SER A 2 24.65 -27.18 -6.53
N ASP A 3 25.72 -27.86 -6.91
CA ASP A 3 27.09 -27.34 -6.75
C ASP A 3 27.41 -26.31 -7.85
N PHE A 4 27.93 -25.14 -7.47
CA PHE A 4 28.40 -24.09 -8.40
C PHE A 4 29.92 -24.13 -8.51
N HIS A 5 30.43 -23.95 -9.72
CA HIS A 5 31.85 -24.12 -10.01
C HIS A 5 32.53 -22.80 -10.38
N PHE A 6 33.81 -22.68 -10.06
CA PHE A 6 34.65 -21.65 -10.64
C PHE A 6 34.91 -21.94 -12.13
N PHE A 7 34.98 -20.89 -12.95
CA PHE A 7 34.90 -21.01 -14.40
C PHE A 7 36.13 -21.64 -15.07
N THR A 8 37.24 -21.80 -14.35
CA THR A 8 38.53 -22.28 -14.88
C THR A 8 39.44 -22.83 -13.78
N GLU A 9 40.70 -23.10 -14.10
CA GLU A 9 41.74 -23.56 -13.18
C GLU A 9 42.49 -22.35 -12.58
N PRO A 10 42.29 -21.97 -11.30
CA PRO A 10 42.87 -20.74 -10.75
C PRO A 10 44.40 -20.73 -10.76
N SER A 11 45.04 -21.90 -10.67
CA SER A 11 46.50 -22.05 -10.73
C SER A 11 47.10 -21.66 -12.08
N LYS A 12 46.29 -21.67 -13.15
CA LYS A 12 46.69 -21.29 -14.51
C LYS A 12 46.39 -19.83 -14.86
N LEU A 13 45.83 -19.06 -13.94
CA LEU A 13 45.59 -17.63 -14.13
C LEU A 13 46.78 -16.80 -13.67
N ASN A 14 47.21 -15.86 -14.51
CA ASN A 14 47.99 -14.72 -14.03
C ASN A 14 47.09 -13.83 -13.17
N SER A 15 47.68 -13.07 -12.24
CA SER A 15 46.97 -12.00 -11.56
C SER A 15 46.44 -10.99 -12.59
N GLN A 16 45.15 -10.68 -12.49
CA GLN A 16 44.49 -9.72 -13.36
C GLN A 16 45.13 -8.32 -13.21
N THR A 17 45.30 -7.63 -14.34
CA THR A 17 45.83 -6.28 -14.40
C THR A 17 44.71 -5.22 -14.43
N SER A 18 45.06 -3.95 -14.24
CA SER A 18 44.12 -2.81 -14.30
C SER A 18 43.68 -2.43 -15.74
N GLY A 19 43.93 -3.29 -16.71
CA GLY A 19 43.39 -3.17 -18.06
C GLY A 19 42.43 -4.30 -18.42
N GLN A 20 42.07 -5.13 -17.44
CA GLN A 20 41.36 -6.39 -17.64
C GLN A 20 40.19 -6.58 -16.66
N GLU A 21 40.09 -5.73 -15.66
CA GLU A 21 39.07 -5.71 -14.61
C GLU A 21 37.72 -5.19 -15.12
N PHE A 22 36.66 -5.67 -14.47
CA PHE A 22 35.34 -5.07 -14.53
C PHE A 22 35.36 -3.67 -13.90
N GLY A 23 34.70 -2.70 -14.53
CA GLY A 23 34.62 -1.32 -14.02
C GLY A 23 34.74 -0.25 -15.11
N ALA A 24 34.69 1.03 -14.72
CA ALA A 24 34.91 2.12 -15.64
C ALA A 24 36.37 2.13 -16.12
N ILE A 25 36.53 2.26 -17.43
CA ILE A 25 37.81 2.51 -18.09
C ILE A 25 38.06 4.02 -18.10
N ASP A 26 37.02 4.77 -18.46
CA ASP A 26 36.94 6.23 -18.40
C ASP A 26 35.46 6.64 -18.29
N ASP A 27 35.18 7.95 -18.33
CA ASP A 27 33.80 8.46 -18.23
C ASP A 27 32.86 7.89 -19.32
N ASN A 28 33.37 7.52 -20.48
CA ASN A 28 32.59 7.06 -21.63
C ASN A 28 32.61 5.54 -21.83
N GLN A 29 33.49 4.80 -21.16
CA GLN A 29 33.68 3.37 -21.42
C GLN A 29 33.65 2.55 -20.14
N PHE A 30 32.88 1.47 -20.14
CA PHE A 30 32.75 0.56 -19.00
C PHE A 30 32.94 -0.89 -19.45
N ARG A 31 33.85 -1.61 -18.79
CA ARG A 31 34.08 -3.04 -19.08
C ARG A 31 33.13 -3.91 -18.28
N LEU A 32 32.45 -4.82 -18.98
CA LEU A 32 31.35 -5.64 -18.45
C LEU A 32 31.77 -7.02 -17.91
N GLY A 33 33.06 -7.37 -17.98
CA GLY A 33 33.55 -8.66 -17.51
C GLY A 33 34.99 -8.61 -17.03
N ASN A 34 35.48 -9.78 -16.60
CA ASN A 34 36.83 -9.95 -16.10
C ASN A 34 37.65 -10.74 -17.12
N MET A 35 38.67 -10.10 -17.66
CA MET A 35 39.64 -10.69 -18.57
C MET A 35 40.90 -11.15 -17.81
N PHE A 36 41.61 -12.12 -18.36
CA PHE A 36 42.78 -12.76 -17.78
C PHE A 36 43.75 -13.19 -18.89
N THR A 37 44.99 -13.43 -18.50
CA THR A 37 45.97 -14.17 -19.30
C THR A 37 46.39 -15.45 -18.59
N SER A 38 46.88 -16.41 -19.36
CA SER A 38 47.34 -17.69 -18.82
C SER A 38 48.76 -17.56 -18.25
N SER A 39 48.98 -18.12 -17.06
CA SER A 39 50.31 -18.35 -16.50
C SER A 39 50.95 -19.65 -17.01
N ALA A 40 50.16 -20.51 -17.67
CA ALA A 40 50.53 -21.87 -18.00
C ALA A 40 51.06 -22.02 -19.44
N SER A 41 51.95 -23.00 -19.62
CA SER A 41 52.42 -23.41 -20.95
C SER A 41 51.36 -24.16 -21.76
N VAL A 42 50.24 -24.54 -21.14
CA VAL A 42 49.09 -25.23 -21.74
C VAL A 42 47.84 -24.35 -21.62
N ASP A 43 46.87 -24.61 -22.48
CA ASP A 43 45.60 -23.91 -22.49
C ASP A 43 44.82 -24.20 -21.16
N PRO A 44 44.28 -23.18 -20.48
CA PRO A 44 43.43 -23.39 -19.30
C PRO A 44 42.07 -23.97 -19.69
N LYS A 45 41.54 -24.90 -18.90
CA LYS A 45 40.20 -25.46 -19.12
C LYS A 45 39.12 -24.45 -18.77
N ALA A 46 38.02 -24.46 -19.51
CA ALA A 46 36.77 -23.80 -19.16
C ALA A 46 35.80 -24.81 -18.54
N PHE A 47 35.22 -24.46 -17.39
CA PHE A 47 34.24 -25.28 -16.68
C PHE A 47 32.88 -24.58 -16.62
N ALA A 48 31.80 -25.33 -16.86
CA ALA A 48 30.44 -24.84 -16.68
C ALA A 48 30.22 -24.41 -15.22
N VAL A 49 29.88 -23.14 -14.97
CA VAL A 49 29.67 -22.58 -13.63
C VAL A 49 28.39 -23.13 -13.00
N SER A 50 27.40 -23.43 -13.84
CA SER A 50 26.11 -24.02 -13.48
C SER A 50 25.63 -24.94 -14.61
N ASP A 51 24.58 -25.72 -14.34
CA ASP A 51 23.83 -26.39 -15.40
C ASP A 51 23.23 -25.34 -16.35
N GLY A 52 23.20 -25.64 -17.65
CA GLY A 52 22.67 -24.69 -18.63
C GLY A 52 22.77 -25.11 -20.09
N LEU A 53 22.05 -24.40 -20.95
CA LEU A 53 22.14 -24.54 -22.40
C LEU A 53 23.32 -23.73 -22.95
N ILE A 54 24.01 -24.27 -23.95
CA ILE A 54 25.19 -23.64 -24.55
C ILE A 54 24.91 -23.16 -25.98
N LEU A 55 25.31 -21.92 -26.27
CA LEU A 55 25.43 -21.36 -27.62
C LEU A 55 26.88 -20.93 -27.84
N VAL A 56 27.49 -21.35 -28.95
CA VAL A 56 28.84 -20.91 -29.34
C VAL A 56 28.73 -19.87 -30.44
N GLN A 57 29.51 -18.80 -30.33
CA GLN A 57 29.61 -17.76 -31.35
C GLN A 57 31.07 -17.47 -31.68
N LYS A 58 31.36 -17.23 -32.96
CA LYS A 58 32.69 -16.78 -33.40
C LYS A 58 32.88 -15.32 -32.97
N ILE A 59 34.08 -14.98 -32.52
CA ILE A 59 34.43 -13.59 -32.22
C ILE A 59 34.75 -12.85 -33.53
N ASP A 60 34.22 -11.64 -33.68
CA ASP A 60 34.45 -10.81 -34.84
C ASP A 60 35.94 -10.42 -34.96
N GLY A 61 36.53 -10.70 -36.13
CA GLY A 61 37.91 -10.29 -36.45
C GLY A 61 39.04 -11.15 -35.86
N VAL A 62 38.74 -12.18 -35.05
CA VAL A 62 39.76 -13.09 -34.48
C VAL A 62 39.35 -14.56 -34.59
N GLU A 63 40.30 -15.48 -34.67
CA GLU A 63 40.04 -16.94 -34.70
C GLU A 63 39.87 -17.51 -33.27
N LYS A 64 38.97 -16.90 -32.50
CA LYS A 64 38.53 -17.37 -31.18
C LYS A 64 37.00 -17.43 -31.14
N TYR A 65 36.47 -18.12 -30.14
CA TYR A 65 35.05 -18.32 -29.96
C TYR A 65 34.64 -17.94 -28.53
N ASN A 66 33.38 -17.59 -28.34
CA ASN A 66 32.80 -17.45 -27.01
C ASN A 66 31.74 -18.52 -26.80
N ILE A 67 31.61 -18.97 -25.56
CA ILE A 67 30.54 -19.88 -25.14
C ILE A 67 29.57 -19.07 -24.28
N VAL A 68 28.30 -18.99 -24.69
CA VAL A 68 27.20 -18.41 -23.91
C VAL A 68 26.47 -19.55 -23.22
N LEU A 69 26.37 -19.50 -21.90
CA LEU A 69 25.65 -20.44 -21.06
C LEU A 69 24.39 -19.75 -20.53
N LYS A 70 23.22 -20.32 -20.79
CA LYS A 70 21.95 -19.92 -20.17
C LYS A 70 21.64 -20.85 -18.99
N PRO A 71 21.72 -20.38 -17.73
CA PRO A 71 21.58 -21.26 -16.58
C PRO A 71 20.17 -21.86 -16.45
N THR A 72 20.09 -23.17 -16.23
CA THR A 72 18.84 -23.85 -15.84
C THR A 72 18.70 -23.96 -14.32
N ASN A 73 19.78 -23.70 -13.59
CA ASN A 73 19.86 -23.71 -12.14
C ASN A 73 20.46 -22.39 -11.63
N GLN A 74 19.82 -21.78 -10.63
CA GLN A 74 20.17 -20.45 -10.11
C GLN A 74 20.77 -20.57 -8.70
N PRO A 75 21.86 -19.84 -8.38
CA PRO A 75 22.44 -19.92 -7.05
C PRO A 75 21.61 -19.12 -6.05
N ASP A 76 21.43 -19.65 -4.84
CA ASP A 76 20.72 -18.94 -3.77
C ASP A 76 21.64 -17.95 -3.06
N LEU A 77 21.98 -16.87 -3.77
CA LEU A 77 22.85 -15.81 -3.26
C LEU A 77 22.07 -14.59 -2.75
N ASN A 78 20.73 -14.62 -2.81
CA ASN A 78 19.87 -13.45 -2.65
C ASN A 78 20.28 -12.27 -3.57
N LEU A 79 20.71 -12.59 -4.79
CA LEU A 79 21.02 -11.67 -5.89
C LEU A 79 19.95 -11.81 -6.99
N PRO A 80 19.83 -10.84 -7.93
CA PRO A 80 19.04 -11.04 -9.14
C PRO A 80 19.41 -12.35 -9.87
N LYS A 81 18.45 -12.94 -10.57
CA LYS A 81 18.71 -14.18 -11.33
C LYS A 81 19.71 -13.94 -12.45
N ILE A 82 20.56 -14.92 -12.70
CA ILE A 82 21.52 -14.91 -13.81
C ILE A 82 20.76 -15.25 -15.09
N ASP A 83 20.80 -14.34 -16.06
CA ASP A 83 20.25 -14.57 -17.39
C ASP A 83 21.23 -15.35 -18.27
N TYR A 84 22.51 -14.93 -18.30
CA TYR A 84 23.57 -15.56 -19.09
C TYR A 84 24.95 -15.47 -18.42
N ILE A 85 25.79 -16.46 -18.69
CA ILE A 85 27.24 -16.44 -18.40
C ILE A 85 27.98 -16.61 -19.73
N ILE A 86 28.89 -15.70 -20.07
CA ILE A 86 29.65 -15.76 -21.32
C ILE A 86 31.13 -16.00 -21.03
N TYR A 87 31.64 -17.12 -21.51
CA TYR A 87 33.05 -17.48 -21.49
C TYR A 87 33.72 -16.87 -22.72
N LYS A 88 34.72 -16.03 -22.48
CA LYS A 88 35.39 -15.23 -23.51
C LYS A 88 36.68 -15.89 -23.96
N GLY A 89 36.90 -16.00 -25.27
CA GLY A 89 38.21 -16.38 -25.82
C GLY A 89 38.56 -17.88 -25.79
N ILE A 90 37.60 -18.73 -26.13
CA ILE A 90 37.74 -20.18 -26.31
C ILE A 90 38.50 -20.50 -27.60
N LYS A 91 39.40 -21.47 -27.51
CA LYS A 91 40.20 -21.97 -28.61
C LYS A 91 39.36 -22.81 -29.56
N LYS A 92 39.49 -22.55 -30.87
CA LYS A 92 38.71 -23.22 -31.90
C LYS A 92 38.85 -24.74 -31.85
N GLU A 93 40.08 -25.25 -31.83
CA GLU A 93 40.36 -26.69 -31.95
C GLU A 93 39.88 -27.51 -30.75
N SER A 94 39.57 -26.86 -29.61
CA SER A 94 39.00 -27.59 -28.46
C SER A 94 37.55 -28.01 -28.71
N ILE A 95 36.82 -27.29 -29.56
CA ILE A 95 35.38 -27.51 -29.79
C ILE A 95 34.99 -27.77 -31.25
N ILE A 96 35.81 -27.37 -32.23
CA ILE A 96 35.53 -27.48 -33.67
C ILE A 96 36.69 -28.17 -34.39
N ASN A 97 36.38 -29.11 -35.29
CA ASN A 97 37.33 -29.75 -36.19
C ASN A 97 36.82 -29.68 -37.64
N GLY A 98 37.35 -28.74 -38.43
CA GLY A 98 36.85 -28.46 -39.77
C GLY A 98 35.42 -27.90 -39.71
N THR A 99 34.45 -28.60 -40.30
CA THR A 99 33.01 -28.27 -40.25
C THR A 99 32.24 -29.04 -39.18
N LYS A 100 32.93 -29.86 -38.38
CA LYS A 100 32.31 -30.74 -37.37
C LYS A 100 32.63 -30.27 -35.97
N VAL A 101 31.86 -30.73 -35.01
CA VAL A 101 32.25 -30.67 -33.60
C VAL A 101 33.53 -31.50 -33.42
N ALA A 102 34.44 -31.02 -32.57
CA ALA A 102 35.67 -31.71 -32.24
C ALA A 102 35.40 -33.12 -31.68
N VAL A 103 36.42 -33.97 -31.67
CA VAL A 103 36.26 -35.39 -31.29
C VAL A 103 35.74 -35.53 -29.87
N SER A 104 34.89 -36.53 -29.61
CA SER A 104 34.19 -36.73 -28.34
C SER A 104 35.10 -36.90 -27.11
N THR A 105 36.39 -37.19 -27.30
CA THR A 105 37.37 -37.30 -26.22
C THR A 105 38.01 -35.97 -25.83
N ASN A 106 37.73 -34.87 -26.54
CA ASN A 106 38.36 -33.59 -26.27
C ASN A 106 37.89 -32.98 -24.94
N ASN A 107 36.57 -32.97 -24.72
CA ASN A 107 35.95 -32.40 -23.52
C ASN A 107 34.50 -32.91 -23.36
N ASP A 108 33.86 -32.60 -22.24
CA ASP A 108 32.51 -33.07 -21.93
C ASP A 108 31.45 -32.51 -22.90
N LEU A 109 31.56 -31.25 -23.33
CA LEU A 109 30.63 -30.67 -24.29
C LEU A 109 30.64 -31.45 -25.62
N THR A 110 31.82 -31.69 -26.18
CA THR A 110 31.96 -32.47 -27.42
C THR A 110 31.48 -33.90 -27.23
N ARG A 111 31.77 -34.53 -26.08
CA ARG A 111 31.26 -35.87 -25.74
C ARG A 111 29.73 -35.90 -25.75
N ILE A 112 29.09 -34.98 -25.03
CA ILE A 112 27.63 -34.88 -24.91
C ILE A 112 26.98 -34.70 -26.29
N ILE A 113 27.54 -33.83 -27.13
CA ILE A 113 27.01 -33.61 -28.47
C ILE A 113 27.11 -34.88 -29.32
N HIS A 114 28.26 -35.55 -29.33
CA HIS A 114 28.44 -36.79 -30.10
C HIS A 114 27.51 -37.91 -29.59
N GLU A 115 27.39 -38.08 -28.27
CA GLU A 115 26.49 -39.06 -27.65
C GLU A 115 25.03 -38.78 -28.02
N ASN A 116 24.59 -37.53 -27.93
CA ASN A 116 23.23 -37.12 -28.30
C ASN A 116 22.96 -37.32 -29.80
N ALA A 117 23.91 -36.97 -30.67
CA ALA A 117 23.78 -37.20 -32.11
C ALA A 117 23.67 -38.69 -32.45
N ILE A 118 24.51 -39.53 -31.84
CA ILE A 118 24.45 -40.99 -32.01
C ILE A 118 23.10 -41.53 -31.55
N LEU A 119 22.63 -41.12 -30.38
CA LEU A 119 21.34 -41.54 -29.83
C LEU A 119 20.18 -41.12 -30.73
N TRP A 120 20.20 -39.90 -31.27
CA TRP A 120 19.18 -39.41 -32.19
C TRP A 120 19.09 -40.30 -33.44
N TYR A 121 20.21 -40.54 -34.13
CA TYR A 121 20.22 -41.41 -35.32
C TYR A 121 19.82 -42.86 -35.00
N GLN A 122 20.23 -43.39 -33.85
CA GLN A 122 19.82 -44.73 -33.41
C GLN A 122 18.32 -44.84 -33.19
N ASN A 123 17.70 -43.80 -32.61
CA ASN A 123 16.26 -43.75 -32.39
C ASN A 123 15.47 -43.64 -33.70
N GLU A 124 16.02 -42.96 -34.70
CA GLU A 124 15.46 -42.91 -36.06
C GLU A 124 15.73 -44.18 -36.88
N GLY A 125 16.49 -45.14 -36.34
CA GLY A 125 16.86 -46.38 -37.04
C GLY A 125 17.89 -46.18 -38.16
N GLU A 126 18.62 -45.07 -38.13
CA GLU A 126 19.60 -44.66 -39.13
C GLU A 126 21.04 -44.78 -38.60
N THR A 127 22.02 -44.81 -39.51
CA THR A 127 23.44 -44.72 -39.16
C THR A 127 23.90 -43.29 -39.32
N MET A 128 24.47 -42.70 -38.25
CA MET A 128 24.98 -41.34 -38.27
C MET A 128 25.97 -41.13 -39.44
N PRO A 129 25.73 -40.17 -40.35
CA PRO A 129 26.63 -39.86 -41.45
C PRO A 129 28.02 -39.48 -40.95
N SER A 130 29.05 -39.80 -41.72
CA SER A 130 30.42 -39.41 -41.37
C SER A 130 30.61 -37.89 -41.28
N SER A 131 29.72 -37.08 -41.86
CA SER A 131 29.72 -35.61 -41.80
C SER A 131 29.25 -35.04 -40.45
N GLU A 132 28.60 -35.85 -39.61
CA GLU A 132 28.02 -35.43 -38.32
C GLU A 132 28.95 -35.76 -37.13
N PRO A 133 28.78 -35.09 -35.97
CA PRO A 133 27.91 -33.93 -35.74
C PRO A 133 28.48 -32.63 -36.36
N VAL A 134 27.66 -31.92 -37.15
CA VAL A 134 28.03 -30.65 -37.78
C VAL A 134 28.13 -29.55 -36.72
N ALA A 135 29.21 -28.77 -36.75
CA ALA A 135 29.45 -27.71 -35.76
C ALA A 135 28.39 -26.62 -35.80
N ASP A 136 27.94 -26.24 -37.01
CA ASP A 136 27.02 -25.12 -37.20
C ASP A 136 25.70 -25.30 -36.45
N THR A 137 25.06 -26.45 -36.62
CA THR A 137 23.80 -26.79 -35.95
C THR A 137 24.02 -27.23 -34.51
N SER A 138 25.04 -28.03 -34.24
CA SER A 138 25.23 -28.63 -32.90
C SER A 138 25.75 -27.65 -31.83
N LEU A 139 26.42 -26.57 -32.25
CA LEU A 139 26.93 -25.53 -31.35
C LEU A 139 26.20 -24.19 -31.53
N GLY A 140 25.26 -24.10 -32.47
CA GLY A 140 24.55 -22.88 -32.81
C GLY A 140 25.37 -21.82 -33.55
N LEU A 141 26.46 -22.20 -34.24
CA LEU A 141 27.20 -21.27 -35.09
C LEU A 141 26.44 -20.88 -36.37
N ILE A 142 25.39 -21.63 -36.71
CA ILE A 142 24.48 -21.31 -37.81
C ILE A 142 23.81 -19.93 -37.63
N TYR A 143 23.65 -19.48 -36.38
CA TYR A 143 23.16 -18.14 -36.06
C TYR A 143 24.23 -17.08 -36.38
N ALA A 144 24.13 -16.46 -37.56
CA ALA A 144 25.12 -15.52 -38.07
C ALA A 144 24.46 -14.41 -38.90
N SER A 145 25.08 -13.22 -38.94
CA SER A 145 24.58 -12.08 -39.75
C SER A 145 24.51 -12.39 -41.26
N ASN A 146 25.35 -13.32 -41.72
CA ASN A 146 25.41 -13.77 -43.11
C ASN A 146 24.78 -15.15 -43.35
N ALA A 147 23.98 -15.66 -42.41
CA ALA A 147 23.27 -16.92 -42.60
C ALA A 147 22.39 -16.89 -43.87
N SER A 148 22.34 -18.01 -44.59
CA SER A 148 21.57 -18.12 -45.84
C SER A 148 20.07 -18.17 -45.62
N GLU A 149 19.64 -18.73 -44.49
CA GLU A 149 18.24 -18.89 -44.13
C GLU A 149 17.85 -17.79 -43.13
N GLN A 150 16.68 -17.19 -43.38
CA GLN A 150 16.25 -15.99 -42.67
C GLN A 150 16.06 -16.21 -41.16
N GLU A 151 15.67 -17.42 -40.75
CA GLU A 151 15.45 -17.79 -39.35
C GLU A 151 16.74 -17.88 -38.51
N TYR A 152 17.90 -18.04 -39.16
CA TYR A 152 19.22 -18.05 -38.50
C TYR A 152 19.98 -16.74 -38.69
N LYS A 153 19.42 -15.78 -39.43
CA LYS A 153 20.08 -14.52 -39.74
C LYS A 153 19.96 -13.53 -38.59
N LEU A 154 20.93 -13.58 -37.66
CA LEU A 154 20.96 -12.76 -36.44
C LEU A 154 22.16 -11.80 -36.44
N GLU A 155 21.87 -10.51 -36.39
CA GLU A 155 22.81 -9.41 -36.34
C GLU A 155 23.28 -9.11 -34.91
N ASN A 156 24.34 -8.31 -34.75
CA ASN A 156 24.87 -7.96 -33.42
C ASN A 156 23.86 -7.16 -32.56
N THR A 157 22.86 -6.53 -33.18
CA THR A 157 21.79 -5.80 -32.50
C THR A 157 20.64 -6.68 -32.01
N ASP A 158 20.55 -7.92 -32.47
CA ASP A 158 19.49 -8.85 -32.09
C ASP A 158 19.69 -9.41 -30.67
N SER A 159 18.58 -9.68 -29.97
CA SER A 159 18.56 -10.32 -28.65
C SER A 159 19.06 -11.76 -28.71
N LEU A 160 19.85 -12.18 -27.71
CA LEU A 160 20.28 -13.57 -27.52
C LEU A 160 19.09 -14.51 -27.26
N ASN A 161 17.98 -13.98 -26.73
CA ASN A 161 16.77 -14.75 -26.50
C ASN A 161 16.29 -15.45 -27.78
N LYS A 162 16.50 -14.85 -28.97
CA LYS A 162 16.11 -15.43 -30.25
C LYS A 162 16.74 -16.79 -30.55
N ALA A 163 17.91 -17.12 -29.98
CA ALA A 163 18.49 -18.46 -30.13
C ALA A 163 18.04 -19.42 -29.03
N PHE A 164 17.94 -18.96 -27.77
CA PHE A 164 17.61 -19.83 -26.64
C PHE A 164 16.12 -20.15 -26.51
N TYR A 165 15.25 -19.32 -27.09
CA TYR A 165 13.79 -19.49 -27.12
C TYR A 165 13.27 -19.74 -28.55
N SER A 166 14.16 -20.14 -29.45
CA SER A 166 13.87 -20.47 -30.84
C SER A 166 12.98 -21.70 -30.97
N THR A 167 12.01 -21.68 -31.89
CA THR A 167 11.24 -22.86 -32.31
C THR A 167 11.85 -23.58 -33.52
N ASN A 168 12.99 -23.11 -34.03
CA ASN A 168 13.73 -23.71 -35.14
C ASN A 168 14.20 -25.14 -34.78
N PRO A 169 14.46 -26.02 -35.77
CA PRO A 169 14.89 -27.41 -35.53
C PRO A 169 16.26 -27.54 -34.84
N VAL A 170 17.04 -26.46 -34.75
CA VAL A 170 18.35 -26.45 -34.08
C VAL A 170 18.16 -26.56 -32.57
N THR A 171 18.70 -27.64 -31.97
CA THR A 171 18.68 -27.86 -30.53
C THR A 171 20.04 -27.55 -29.91
N LEU A 172 20.08 -26.63 -28.95
CA LEU A 172 21.31 -26.28 -28.23
C LEU A 172 21.68 -27.34 -27.18
N PRO A 173 22.98 -27.65 -26.98
CA PRO A 173 23.42 -28.66 -26.04
C PRO A 173 23.25 -28.21 -24.58
N LEU A 174 22.76 -29.13 -23.74
CA LEU A 174 22.70 -28.98 -22.29
C LEU A 174 24.00 -29.50 -21.65
N VAL A 175 24.61 -28.72 -20.77
CA VAL A 175 25.76 -29.11 -19.95
C VAL A 175 25.42 -29.05 -18.47
N TYR A 176 26.18 -29.79 -17.66
CA TYR A 176 26.06 -29.77 -16.21
C TYR A 176 27.20 -28.98 -15.58
N SER A 177 26.95 -28.41 -14.41
CA SER A 177 27.93 -27.70 -13.58
C SER A 177 29.20 -28.55 -13.41
N GLY A 178 30.36 -27.93 -13.57
CA GLY A 178 31.68 -28.57 -13.51
C GLY A 178 32.10 -29.31 -14.79
N ASN A 179 31.22 -29.49 -15.78
CA ASN A 179 31.61 -30.08 -17.07
C ASN A 179 32.72 -29.25 -17.73
N TYR A 180 33.70 -29.94 -18.30
CA TYR A 180 34.76 -29.33 -19.10
C TYR A 180 34.21 -29.01 -20.49
N ILE A 181 34.07 -27.72 -20.81
CA ILE A 181 33.32 -27.25 -22.00
C ILE A 181 34.19 -26.70 -23.13
N GLY A 182 35.51 -26.67 -22.96
CA GLY A 182 36.46 -26.20 -23.96
C GLY A 182 37.71 -25.61 -23.31
N ASP A 183 38.70 -25.26 -24.12
CA ASP A 183 39.96 -24.66 -23.65
C ASP A 183 39.96 -23.16 -23.93
N PHE A 184 40.37 -22.35 -22.96
CA PHE A 184 40.71 -20.96 -23.18
C PHE A 184 42.01 -20.84 -23.99
N ASP A 185 42.03 -19.97 -24.99
CA ASP A 185 43.23 -19.76 -25.80
C ASP A 185 44.28 -18.94 -25.04
N LYS A 186 45.35 -19.61 -24.58
CA LYS A 186 46.44 -19.00 -23.82
C LYS A 186 47.20 -17.89 -24.54
N SER A 187 47.08 -17.80 -25.88
CA SER A 187 47.87 -16.88 -26.70
C SER A 187 47.41 -15.41 -26.63
N GLY A 188 46.36 -15.12 -25.87
CA GLY A 188 45.91 -13.76 -25.58
C GLY A 188 44.92 -13.73 -24.41
N ASP A 189 44.14 -12.66 -24.33
CA ASP A 189 43.13 -12.53 -23.29
C ASP A 189 41.98 -13.54 -23.46
N PHE A 190 41.44 -13.96 -22.33
CA PHE A 190 40.22 -14.75 -22.16
C PHE A 190 39.54 -14.35 -20.85
N GLY A 191 38.29 -14.74 -20.61
CA GLY A 191 37.59 -14.24 -19.43
C GLY A 191 36.16 -14.71 -19.27
N ILE A 192 35.43 -13.97 -18.43
CA ILE A 192 34.04 -14.27 -18.10
C ILE A 192 33.21 -12.98 -17.96
N VAL A 193 31.97 -13.03 -18.44
CA VAL A 193 30.92 -12.02 -18.23
C VAL A 193 29.72 -12.71 -17.59
N ILE A 194 29.18 -12.11 -16.52
CA ILE A 194 28.00 -12.63 -15.81
C ILE A 194 26.91 -11.58 -15.92
N ILE A 195 25.75 -11.99 -16.41
CA ILE A 195 24.63 -11.10 -16.75
C ILE A 195 23.41 -11.48 -15.92
N PHE A 196 22.83 -10.52 -15.22
CA PHE A 196 21.58 -10.64 -14.50
C PHE A 196 20.37 -10.31 -15.38
N GLU A 197 19.24 -10.94 -15.05
CA GLU A 197 17.93 -10.57 -15.58
C GLU A 197 17.53 -9.19 -15.05
N LYS A 198 17.14 -8.29 -15.97
CA LYS A 198 16.65 -6.94 -15.67
C LYS A 198 15.53 -6.57 -16.63
N ILE A 199 14.43 -6.03 -16.11
CA ILE A 199 13.33 -5.51 -16.92
C ILE A 199 13.82 -4.32 -17.75
N GLY A 200 13.48 -4.30 -19.04
CA GLY A 200 13.93 -3.28 -20.00
C GLY A 200 15.33 -3.51 -20.56
N PHE A 201 16.00 -4.62 -20.24
CA PHE A 201 17.31 -4.96 -20.78
C PHE A 201 17.32 -6.37 -21.40
N GLU A 202 17.71 -6.45 -22.67
CA GLU A 202 17.91 -7.73 -23.37
C GLU A 202 19.36 -7.86 -23.85
N PRO A 203 20.11 -8.89 -23.38
CA PRO A 203 21.46 -9.17 -23.86
C PRO A 203 21.49 -9.45 -25.36
N LYS A 204 22.33 -8.72 -26.11
CA LYS A 204 22.41 -8.82 -27.59
C LYS A 204 23.52 -9.75 -28.05
N PHE A 205 23.41 -10.28 -29.28
CA PHE A 205 24.43 -11.12 -29.92
C PHE A 205 25.82 -10.49 -29.99
N LYS A 206 25.91 -9.15 -29.99
CA LYS A 206 27.18 -8.43 -29.84
C LYS A 206 28.02 -8.96 -28.67
N LEU A 207 27.41 -9.16 -27.50
CA LEU A 207 28.10 -9.67 -26.30
C LEU A 207 28.67 -11.07 -26.53
N ALA A 208 28.05 -11.90 -27.36
CA ALA A 208 28.56 -13.22 -27.70
C ALA A 208 29.68 -13.18 -28.76
N ARG A 209 29.82 -12.10 -29.54
CA ARG A 209 30.74 -12.01 -30.68
C ARG A 209 31.93 -11.05 -30.46
N GLU A 210 32.04 -10.45 -29.27
CA GLU A 210 33.20 -9.63 -28.89
C GLU A 210 34.05 -10.32 -27.81
N LEU A 211 35.37 -10.13 -27.89
CA LEU A 211 36.30 -10.69 -26.89
C LEU A 211 36.21 -9.94 -25.57
N ASP A 212 36.46 -8.63 -25.60
CA ASP A 212 36.31 -7.73 -24.47
C ASP A 212 35.01 -6.94 -24.62
N SER A 213 34.09 -7.12 -23.67
CA SER A 213 32.76 -6.50 -23.70
C SER A 213 32.80 -5.14 -23.03
N ILE A 214 32.71 -4.08 -23.84
CA ILE A 214 32.79 -2.69 -23.40
C ILE A 214 31.53 -1.94 -23.86
N LEU A 215 30.79 -1.39 -22.90
CA LEU A 215 29.78 -0.38 -23.19
C LEU A 215 30.47 0.96 -23.43
N SER A 216 30.09 1.63 -24.51
CA SER A 216 30.65 2.93 -24.90
C SER A 216 29.53 3.94 -25.08
N PHE A 217 29.69 5.11 -24.49
CA PHE A 217 28.72 6.20 -24.51
C PHE A 217 29.30 7.40 -25.26
N THR A 218 28.46 8.10 -26.02
CA THR A 218 28.89 9.35 -26.68
C THR A 218 29.14 10.42 -25.61
N ALA A 219 30.31 11.05 -25.66
CA ALA A 219 30.67 12.13 -24.73
C ALA A 219 29.64 13.26 -24.77
N LEU A 220 29.30 13.79 -23.59
CA LEU A 220 28.38 14.91 -23.45
C LEU A 220 28.96 16.16 -24.13
N PRO A 221 28.16 16.88 -24.96
CA PRO A 221 28.52 18.21 -25.44
C PRO A 221 28.85 19.17 -24.29
N GLY A 222 29.72 20.17 -24.54
CA GLY A 222 30.08 21.18 -23.52
C GLY A 222 28.91 22.07 -23.04
N ASN A 223 27.77 22.00 -23.72
CA ASN A 223 26.52 22.70 -23.43
C ASN A 223 25.33 21.72 -23.36
N SER A 224 25.55 20.52 -22.82
CA SER A 224 24.50 19.51 -22.63
C SER A 224 23.29 20.07 -21.89
N SER A 225 22.11 19.69 -22.39
CA SER A 225 20.85 19.94 -21.70
C SER A 225 20.64 18.92 -20.56
N ASN A 226 19.66 19.16 -19.69
CA ASN A 226 19.30 18.19 -18.66
C ASN A 226 18.82 16.87 -19.28
N ALA A 227 18.11 16.92 -20.41
CA ALA A 227 17.74 15.73 -21.17
C ALA A 227 18.95 14.95 -21.69
N ASP A 228 20.02 15.62 -22.16
CA ASP A 228 21.24 14.93 -22.59
C ASP A 228 21.94 14.21 -21.43
N ILE A 229 21.99 14.85 -20.27
CA ILE A 229 22.58 14.30 -19.04
C ILE A 229 21.76 13.09 -18.58
N PHE A 230 20.44 13.23 -18.50
CA PHE A 230 19.54 12.17 -18.07
C PHE A 230 19.54 10.98 -19.03
N ARG A 231 19.46 11.19 -20.34
CA ARG A 231 19.50 10.10 -21.34
C ARG A 231 20.77 9.27 -21.20
N ARG A 232 21.90 9.94 -20.93
CA ARG A 232 23.16 9.26 -20.65
C ARG A 232 23.09 8.48 -19.34
N LYS A 233 22.57 9.07 -18.25
CA LYS A 233 22.31 8.39 -16.97
C LYS A 233 21.48 7.13 -17.17
N HIS A 234 20.36 7.25 -17.90
CA HIS A 234 19.46 6.15 -18.23
C HIS A 234 20.17 5.00 -18.94
N HIS A 235 20.91 5.25 -20.02
CA HIS A 235 21.62 4.18 -20.73
C HIS A 235 22.72 3.50 -19.90
N LYS A 236 23.31 4.19 -18.93
CA LYS A 236 24.31 3.59 -18.05
C LYS A 236 23.71 2.72 -16.95
N GLU A 237 22.40 2.80 -16.70
CA GLU A 237 21.71 1.84 -15.82
C GLU A 237 21.85 0.40 -16.33
N ASP A 238 22.13 0.17 -17.62
CA ASP A 238 22.37 -1.17 -18.18
C ASP A 238 23.57 -1.88 -17.56
N ILE A 239 24.53 -1.14 -16.98
CA ILE A 239 25.67 -1.69 -16.25
C ILE A 239 25.21 -2.55 -15.08
N LEU A 240 24.06 -2.21 -14.47
CA LEU A 240 23.47 -2.94 -13.34
C LEU A 240 22.96 -4.35 -13.71
N SER A 241 22.90 -4.67 -15.00
CA SER A 241 22.65 -6.03 -15.49
C SER A 241 23.91 -6.89 -15.46
N PHE A 242 25.06 -6.37 -15.02
CA PHE A 242 26.33 -7.08 -14.97
C PHE A 242 26.92 -7.03 -13.56
N ILE A 243 27.77 -8.00 -13.24
CA ILE A 243 28.46 -8.07 -11.96
C ILE A 243 29.94 -8.39 -12.17
N ASP A 244 30.80 -7.77 -11.35
CA ASP A 244 32.20 -8.16 -11.26
C ASP A 244 32.31 -9.63 -10.81
N GLY A 245 33.04 -10.44 -11.56
CA GLY A 245 33.35 -11.82 -11.21
C GLY A 245 34.00 -11.94 -9.83
N ALA A 246 34.80 -10.96 -9.39
CA ALA A 246 35.35 -10.96 -8.03
C ALA A 246 34.26 -10.89 -6.96
N ALA A 247 33.23 -10.05 -7.17
CA ALA A 247 32.10 -9.91 -6.26
C ALA A 247 31.12 -11.09 -6.36
N PHE A 248 30.88 -11.63 -7.56
CA PHE A 248 30.03 -12.80 -7.76
C PHE A 248 30.62 -14.07 -7.14
N PHE A 249 31.91 -14.36 -7.37
CA PHE A 249 32.54 -15.52 -6.74
C PHE A 249 32.81 -15.28 -5.25
N GLY A 250 33.14 -14.04 -4.85
CA GLY A 250 33.31 -13.68 -3.44
C GLY A 250 32.01 -13.79 -2.64
N SER A 251 30.86 -13.67 -3.32
CA SER A 251 29.53 -13.92 -2.78
C SER A 251 29.32 -15.35 -2.25
N PHE A 252 30.19 -16.31 -2.58
CA PHE A 252 30.18 -17.68 -2.05
C PHE A 252 31.03 -17.87 -0.79
N PHE A 253 31.62 -16.81 -0.20
CA PHE A 253 32.56 -16.87 0.94
C PHE A 253 32.19 -17.90 2.03
N ASN A 254 30.94 -17.90 2.52
CA ASN A 254 30.50 -18.85 3.55
C ASN A 254 29.63 -20.00 3.01
N LEU A 255 29.25 -19.96 1.72
CA LEU A 255 28.39 -20.98 1.10
C LEU A 255 29.21 -22.11 0.47
N GLY A 256 30.42 -21.78 -0.02
CA GLY A 256 31.28 -22.70 -0.73
C GLY A 256 31.16 -22.56 -2.25
N LEU A 257 32.31 -22.58 -2.92
CA LEU A 257 32.42 -22.64 -4.38
C LEU A 257 33.26 -23.87 -4.74
N ILE A 258 32.83 -24.67 -5.70
CA ILE A 258 33.60 -25.82 -6.15
C ILE A 258 34.69 -25.35 -7.14
N VAL A 259 35.94 -25.65 -6.83
CA VAL A 259 37.12 -25.17 -7.55
C VAL A 259 38.00 -26.34 -7.95
N TYR A 260 38.45 -26.37 -9.20
CA TYR A 260 39.38 -27.39 -9.66
C TYR A 260 40.82 -27.05 -9.22
N ASP A 261 41.45 -27.93 -8.44
CA ASP A 261 42.79 -27.71 -7.89
C ASP A 261 43.94 -28.14 -8.82
N GLY A 262 43.60 -28.71 -9.98
CA GLY A 262 44.53 -29.33 -10.94
C GLY A 262 44.42 -30.86 -10.99
N ASN A 263 43.80 -31.48 -9.99
CA ASN A 263 43.54 -32.91 -9.92
C ASN A 263 42.04 -33.20 -9.77
N ASP A 264 41.39 -32.56 -8.78
CA ASP A 264 40.00 -32.81 -8.40
C ASP A 264 39.24 -31.50 -8.11
N PHE A 265 37.92 -31.60 -8.01
CA PHE A 265 37.03 -30.52 -7.62
C PHE A 265 36.91 -30.46 -6.09
N ILE A 266 37.27 -29.31 -5.50
CA ILE A 266 37.30 -29.09 -4.06
C ILE A 266 36.42 -27.90 -3.71
N ASN A 267 35.59 -28.03 -2.67
CA ASN A 267 34.81 -26.92 -2.15
C ASN A 267 35.72 -25.93 -1.39
N ARG A 268 35.70 -24.65 -1.80
CA ARG A 268 36.46 -23.56 -1.18
C ARG A 268 35.52 -22.61 -0.46
N VAL A 269 35.84 -22.33 0.80
CA VAL A 269 35.15 -21.39 1.68
C VAL A 269 36.16 -20.44 2.31
N GLU A 270 35.66 -19.32 2.84
CA GLU A 270 36.39 -18.37 3.66
C GLU A 270 37.77 -17.98 3.09
N ASP A 271 38.84 -18.16 3.88
CA ASP A 271 40.22 -17.82 3.50
C ASP A 271 40.74 -18.60 2.29
N GLU A 272 40.31 -19.85 2.12
CA GLU A 272 40.74 -20.66 0.96
C GLU A 272 40.13 -20.13 -0.33
N LEU A 273 38.85 -19.70 -0.28
CA LEU A 273 38.20 -19.07 -1.44
C LEU A 273 38.90 -17.76 -1.81
N TYR A 274 39.26 -16.96 -0.81
CA TYR A 274 40.02 -15.73 -1.06
C TYR A 274 41.37 -16.04 -1.72
N THR A 275 42.13 -16.95 -1.13
CA THR A 275 43.50 -17.25 -1.55
C THR A 275 43.57 -17.89 -2.93
N ASP A 276 42.69 -18.87 -3.21
CA ASP A 276 42.76 -19.64 -4.44
C ASP A 276 42.08 -18.93 -5.61
N VAL A 277 40.95 -18.25 -5.36
CA VAL A 277 40.08 -17.69 -6.39
C VAL A 277 40.13 -16.18 -6.42
N ILE A 278 39.70 -15.52 -5.34
CA ILE A 278 39.47 -14.07 -5.37
C ILE A 278 40.78 -13.29 -5.51
N SER A 279 41.89 -13.80 -4.97
CA SER A 279 43.22 -13.20 -5.08
C SER A 279 43.69 -13.00 -6.53
N LYS A 280 43.12 -13.74 -7.49
CA LYS A 280 43.44 -13.64 -8.92
C LYS A 280 42.86 -12.38 -9.57
N PHE A 281 41.80 -11.83 -8.98
CA PHE A 281 41.12 -10.65 -9.50
C PHE A 281 41.83 -9.35 -9.09
N PHE A 282 41.72 -8.33 -9.94
CA PHE A 282 42.24 -7.00 -9.63
C PHE A 282 41.41 -6.38 -8.49
N ASN A 283 40.08 -6.45 -8.61
CA ASN A 283 39.08 -5.91 -7.69
C ASN A 283 38.86 -6.74 -6.41
N LYS A 284 39.76 -7.68 -6.08
CA LYS A 284 39.66 -8.62 -4.95
C LYS A 284 39.35 -8.02 -3.57
N ASN A 285 39.63 -6.74 -3.36
CA ASN A 285 39.39 -6.00 -2.13
C ASN A 285 38.45 -4.79 -2.33
N LYS A 286 37.49 -4.89 -3.25
CA LYS A 286 36.48 -3.85 -3.50
C LYS A 286 35.07 -4.30 -3.09
N ILE A 287 34.30 -3.41 -2.49
CA ILE A 287 32.87 -3.63 -2.20
C ILE A 287 32.01 -2.77 -3.11
N TYR A 288 30.95 -3.38 -3.63
CA TYR A 288 29.94 -2.72 -4.44
C TYR A 288 28.68 -2.49 -3.59
N ILE A 289 28.25 -1.24 -3.44
CA ILE A 289 27.05 -0.83 -2.74
C ILE A 289 26.05 -0.30 -3.78
N ASP A 290 25.05 -1.11 -4.08
CA ASP A 290 23.99 -0.86 -5.06
C ASP A 290 22.69 -0.43 -4.35
N ILE A 291 22.40 0.87 -4.36
CA ILE A 291 21.17 1.42 -3.77
C ILE A 291 20.12 1.62 -4.86
N ARG A 292 18.95 1.00 -4.70
CA ARG A 292 17.81 1.04 -5.65
C ARG A 292 16.58 1.72 -5.07
N ASN A 293 15.76 2.30 -5.93
CA ASN A 293 14.41 2.80 -5.59
C ASN A 293 13.32 1.71 -5.72
N GLU A 294 12.05 2.11 -5.57
CA GLU A 294 10.86 1.26 -5.68
C GLU A 294 10.56 0.72 -7.09
N THR A 295 11.11 1.32 -8.15
CA THR A 295 11.04 0.84 -9.53
C THR A 295 12.26 0.03 -9.95
N ASN A 296 13.15 -0.29 -9.00
CA ASN A 296 14.38 -1.07 -9.17
C ASN A 296 15.43 -0.43 -10.09
N ASP A 297 15.34 0.88 -10.27
CA ASP A 297 16.39 1.73 -10.83
C ASP A 297 17.30 2.24 -9.71
N SER A 298 18.46 2.82 -10.04
CA SER A 298 19.33 3.48 -9.05
C SER A 298 18.53 4.47 -8.18
N PHE A 299 18.88 4.57 -6.89
CA PHE A 299 18.03 5.29 -5.93
C PHE A 299 17.75 6.75 -6.33
N ASN A 300 18.73 7.45 -6.90
CA ASN A 300 18.58 8.81 -7.40
C ASN A 300 18.33 8.90 -8.92
N TYR A 301 17.82 7.84 -9.54
CA TYR A 301 17.52 7.82 -10.97
C TYR A 301 16.60 8.99 -11.38
N TYR A 302 15.58 9.27 -10.57
CA TYR A 302 14.62 10.34 -10.81
C TYR A 302 15.05 11.72 -10.25
N GLU A 303 16.30 11.90 -9.82
CA GLU A 303 16.79 13.19 -9.26
C GLU A 303 15.95 13.72 -8.08
N ASN A 304 15.35 12.81 -7.32
CA ASN A 304 14.54 13.12 -6.14
C ASN A 304 15.32 13.05 -4.83
N TYR A 305 16.61 12.70 -4.91
CA TYR A 305 17.62 12.72 -3.84
C TYR A 305 18.87 13.49 -4.31
N ASP A 306 19.87 13.62 -3.43
CA ASP A 306 21.20 14.11 -3.78
C ASP A 306 22.11 12.94 -4.19
N ASP A 307 23.02 13.17 -5.15
CA ASP A 307 24.09 12.23 -5.50
C ASP A 307 25.13 12.14 -4.37
N VAL A 308 25.23 13.18 -3.54
CA VAL A 308 26.07 13.19 -2.35
C VAL A 308 25.34 12.50 -1.18
N ILE A 309 25.87 11.34 -0.80
CA ILE A 309 25.46 10.60 0.39
C ILE A 309 26.46 10.80 1.52
N LYS A 310 26.19 10.20 2.67
CA LYS A 310 27.03 10.27 3.86
C LYS A 310 27.54 8.89 4.23
N TRP A 311 28.80 8.79 4.63
CA TRP A 311 29.39 7.53 5.09
C TRP A 311 30.32 7.69 6.30
N SER A 312 30.60 6.60 7.00
CA SER A 312 31.69 6.46 7.96
C SER A 312 32.36 5.10 7.80
N LEU A 313 33.68 5.12 7.64
CA LEU A 313 34.55 3.93 7.53
C LEU A 313 35.61 3.88 8.63
N ASP A 314 35.48 4.72 9.67
CA ASP A 314 36.42 4.85 10.79
C ASP A 314 35.93 4.21 12.10
N ASN A 315 34.83 3.46 12.02
CA ASN A 315 34.15 2.84 13.16
C ASN A 315 33.56 3.84 14.19
N THR A 316 33.40 5.12 13.81
CA THR A 316 32.70 6.15 14.62
C THR A 316 31.29 6.41 14.09
N ASP A 317 30.50 7.27 14.74
CA ASP A 317 29.23 7.77 14.18
C ASP A 317 29.39 9.17 13.56
N VAL A 318 30.61 9.53 13.16
CA VAL A 318 30.90 10.79 12.46
C VAL A 318 30.84 10.55 10.96
N PHE A 319 29.81 11.08 10.32
CA PHE A 319 29.61 10.94 8.88
C PHE A 319 30.34 12.02 8.08
N THR A 320 30.85 11.64 6.91
CA THR A 320 31.44 12.54 5.91
C THR A 320 30.69 12.42 4.59
N ASP A 321 30.67 13.50 3.82
CA ASP A 321 30.01 13.55 2.52
C ASP A 321 30.82 12.79 1.47
N ILE A 322 30.11 12.05 0.62
CA ILE A 322 30.70 11.31 -0.48
C ILE A 322 29.76 11.28 -1.68
N ASP A 323 30.30 11.58 -2.87
CA ASP A 323 29.59 11.38 -4.13
C ASP A 323 29.41 9.88 -4.39
N TYR A 324 28.15 9.44 -4.48
CA TYR A 324 27.79 8.05 -4.71
C TYR A 324 28.26 7.52 -6.08
N TYR A 325 28.36 8.39 -7.08
CA TYR A 325 28.77 8.06 -8.46
C TYR A 325 30.23 8.45 -8.78
N ARG A 326 31.05 8.68 -7.75
CA ARG A 326 32.45 9.13 -7.86
C ARG A 326 33.34 8.23 -8.73
N ASN A 327 34.48 8.78 -9.17
CA ASN A 327 35.52 8.07 -9.93
C ASN A 327 35.02 7.43 -11.24
N PHE A 328 34.09 8.09 -11.94
CA PHE A 328 33.45 7.61 -13.17
C PHE A 328 32.54 6.37 -12.99
N ASP A 329 32.49 5.74 -11.81
CA ASP A 329 32.02 4.36 -11.63
C ASP A 329 30.51 4.25 -11.36
N TRP A 330 29.78 4.32 -12.47
CA TRP A 330 28.33 4.24 -12.51
C TRP A 330 27.84 2.79 -12.35
N PRO A 331 26.62 2.55 -11.86
CA PRO A 331 25.76 3.44 -11.07
C PRO A 331 25.67 2.96 -9.60
N CYS A 332 26.78 2.48 -9.04
CA CYS A 332 26.86 2.01 -7.66
C CYS A 332 28.13 2.50 -6.95
N LEU A 333 28.08 2.66 -5.63
CA LEU A 333 29.25 3.11 -4.87
C LEU A 333 30.24 1.96 -4.71
N ILE A 334 31.49 2.21 -5.09
CA ILE A 334 32.60 1.27 -4.90
C ILE A 334 33.49 1.74 -3.73
N ILE A 335 33.80 0.81 -2.82
CA ILE A 335 34.68 1.05 -1.66
C ILE A 335 35.91 0.15 -1.76
N ASN A 336 37.11 0.72 -1.69
CA ASN A 336 38.37 0.02 -1.82
C ASN A 336 39.08 -0.19 -0.48
N ASP A 337 39.54 -1.42 -0.22
CA ASP A 337 40.43 -1.77 0.90
C ASP A 337 41.78 -2.33 0.41
N GLY A 338 42.06 -2.21 -0.89
CA GLY A 338 43.34 -2.63 -1.48
C GLY A 338 44.50 -1.72 -1.05
N ALA A 339 45.63 -2.31 -0.64
CA ALA A 339 46.84 -1.57 -0.29
C ALA A 339 47.51 -0.93 -1.53
N PRO A 340 48.14 0.25 -1.41
CA PRO A 340 48.25 1.10 -0.22
C PRO A 340 47.06 2.04 0.01
N ASN A 341 46.04 2.03 -0.87
CA ASN A 341 44.97 3.02 -0.94
C ASN A 341 43.67 2.55 -0.27
N SER A 342 43.76 1.89 0.89
CA SER A 342 42.54 1.50 1.61
C SER A 342 41.80 2.74 2.10
N GLU A 343 40.48 2.74 1.92
CA GLU A 343 39.57 3.78 2.37
C GLU A 343 39.06 3.54 3.80
N PHE A 344 39.30 2.34 4.34
CA PHE A 344 38.98 2.03 5.72
C PHE A 344 40.05 2.55 6.66
N ASP A 345 39.64 3.14 7.79
CA ASP A 345 40.59 3.49 8.84
C ASP A 345 41.27 2.20 9.36
N PRO A 346 42.59 2.22 9.66
CA PRO A 346 43.27 1.08 10.25
C PRO A 346 42.65 0.55 11.55
N LEU A 347 41.92 1.37 12.29
CA LEU A 347 41.20 1.00 13.51
C LEU A 347 39.85 0.31 13.23
N ASN A 348 39.32 0.41 12.01
CA ASN A 348 38.12 -0.30 11.61
C ASN A 348 38.45 -1.75 11.22
N THR A 349 38.85 -2.55 12.20
CA THR A 349 39.27 -3.96 12.02
C THR A 349 38.12 -4.85 11.57
N GLU A 350 36.87 -4.49 11.88
CA GLU A 350 35.66 -5.22 11.48
C GLU A 350 35.12 -4.80 10.12
N LYS A 351 35.75 -3.81 9.47
CA LYS A 351 35.36 -3.30 8.14
C LYS A 351 33.87 -2.94 8.07
N ILE A 352 33.38 -2.29 9.13
CA ILE A 352 32.00 -1.81 9.22
C ILE A 352 31.83 -0.62 8.27
N ILE A 353 30.79 -0.64 7.45
CA ILE A 353 30.38 0.45 6.57
C ILE A 353 29.11 1.05 7.15
N LYS A 354 29.14 2.35 7.48
CA LYS A 354 27.94 3.10 7.88
C LYS A 354 27.56 4.05 6.76
N LEU A 355 26.28 4.10 6.41
CA LEU A 355 25.77 4.96 5.34
C LEU A 355 24.55 5.76 5.82
N ALA A 356 24.36 6.94 5.25
CA ALA A 356 23.16 7.74 5.41
C ALA A 356 22.88 8.54 4.13
N ILE A 357 21.62 8.83 3.86
CA ILE A 357 21.17 9.60 2.69
C ILE A 357 20.26 10.75 3.14
N VAL A 358 20.16 11.81 2.36
CA VAL A 358 19.16 12.86 2.58
C VAL A 358 17.78 12.32 2.17
N SER A 359 16.70 12.74 2.83
CA SER A 359 15.37 12.16 2.64
C SER A 359 14.72 12.47 1.30
N GLY A 360 15.14 13.54 0.61
CA GLY A 360 14.52 13.95 -0.64
C GLY A 360 13.01 14.11 -0.47
N ASP A 361 12.24 13.51 -1.39
CA ASP A 361 10.78 13.45 -1.31
C ASP A 361 10.21 12.17 -0.64
N ASN A 362 11.09 11.36 -0.04
CA ASN A 362 10.73 10.14 0.67
C ASN A 362 10.88 10.33 2.18
N THR A 363 9.86 10.90 2.82
CA THR A 363 9.86 11.24 4.24
C THR A 363 9.55 10.05 5.16
N SER A 364 9.17 8.90 4.62
CA SER A 364 8.89 7.66 5.37
C SER A 364 9.35 6.42 4.57
N PRO A 365 10.65 6.29 4.30
CA PRO A 365 11.21 5.18 3.53
C PRO A 365 11.01 3.84 4.23
N LEU A 366 10.98 2.77 3.43
CA LEU A 366 11.19 1.40 3.90
C LEU A 366 12.46 0.84 3.27
N PHE A 367 13.31 0.22 4.07
CA PHE A 367 14.51 -0.43 3.58
C PHE A 367 14.34 -1.95 3.44
N TYR A 368 14.86 -2.47 2.34
CA TYR A 368 14.97 -3.89 2.07
C TYR A 368 16.37 -4.24 1.57
N TYR A 369 17.01 -5.21 2.20
CA TYR A 369 18.41 -5.54 1.94
C TYR A 369 18.50 -6.87 1.20
N LYS A 370 19.15 -6.85 0.05
CA LYS A 370 19.55 -8.04 -0.69
C LYS A 370 21.02 -8.32 -0.42
N LYS A 371 21.25 -9.46 0.23
CA LYS A 371 22.55 -9.95 0.69
C LYS A 371 23.33 -8.91 1.50
N ALA A 372 23.12 -8.85 2.82
CA ALA A 372 23.89 -8.02 3.77
C ALA A 372 24.29 -8.82 5.01
N TYR A 373 25.55 -8.71 5.45
CA TYR A 373 26.00 -9.37 6.69
C TYR A 373 25.70 -8.47 7.91
N LYS A 374 24.94 -8.99 8.88
CA LYS A 374 24.54 -8.28 10.10
C LYS A 374 25.02 -9.00 11.36
N GLU A 375 25.63 -8.27 12.29
CA GLU A 375 26.15 -8.79 13.57
C GLU A 375 25.06 -9.44 14.46
N LYS A 376 23.81 -8.98 14.36
CA LYS A 376 22.68 -9.43 15.20
C LYS A 376 21.81 -10.53 14.59
N LEU A 377 21.95 -10.90 13.30
CA LEU A 377 20.97 -11.74 12.59
C LEU A 377 21.54 -13.00 11.92
N GLY A 378 22.87 -13.18 11.83
CA GLY A 378 23.46 -14.34 11.14
C GLY A 378 23.47 -14.20 9.60
N PHE A 379 23.90 -15.27 8.90
CA PHE A 379 24.21 -15.28 7.46
C PHE A 379 23.01 -15.50 6.53
N GLU A 380 21.91 -16.02 7.07
CA GLU A 380 20.64 -16.17 6.38
C GLU A 380 19.72 -15.12 6.97
N PHE A 381 18.97 -14.37 6.14
CA PHE A 381 17.68 -13.92 6.64
C PHE A 381 16.94 -15.21 7.03
N PRO A 382 16.51 -15.39 8.29
CA PRO A 382 15.68 -16.52 8.63
C PRO A 382 14.53 -16.55 7.63
N GLU A 383 14.35 -17.68 6.93
CA GLU A 383 13.10 -17.96 6.21
C GLU A 383 11.94 -17.54 7.12
N GLY A 384 11.20 -16.50 6.73
CA GLY A 384 10.07 -15.97 7.49
C GLY A 384 10.25 -14.64 8.24
N THR A 385 11.40 -13.97 8.18
CA THR A 385 11.57 -12.61 8.80
C THR A 385 11.78 -11.50 7.78
N ASP A 386 10.91 -11.39 6.76
CA ASP A 386 10.88 -10.22 5.87
C ASP A 386 10.32 -9.00 6.60
N SER A 387 11.17 -8.37 7.39
CA SER A 387 10.86 -7.09 8.00
C SER A 387 11.46 -6.02 7.11
N PHE A 388 10.61 -5.35 6.34
CA PHE A 388 10.96 -4.00 5.87
C PHE A 388 11.40 -3.19 7.09
N LEU A 389 12.58 -2.60 7.01
CA LEU A 389 13.12 -1.83 8.10
C LEU A 389 12.66 -0.39 7.94
N THR A 390 12.05 0.15 8.99
CA THR A 390 11.79 1.59 9.07
C THR A 390 13.03 2.24 9.67
N PRO A 391 13.78 3.02 8.89
CA PRO A 391 15.03 3.62 9.38
C PRO A 391 14.72 4.75 10.36
N LEU A 392 15.74 5.11 11.16
CA LEU A 392 15.71 6.33 11.95
C LEU A 392 15.91 7.54 11.01
N ILE A 393 15.07 8.56 11.19
CA ILE A 393 15.13 9.83 10.45
C ILE A 393 15.39 10.94 11.47
N GLN A 394 16.44 11.72 11.24
CA GLN A 394 16.79 12.88 12.06
C GLN A 394 17.26 14.02 11.15
N GLU A 395 16.62 15.19 11.25
CA GLU A 395 16.99 16.38 10.45
C GLU A 395 17.12 16.07 8.94
N ASP A 396 16.12 15.36 8.37
CA ASP A 396 16.07 14.92 6.96
C ASP A 396 17.19 13.96 6.54
N ILE A 397 17.97 13.42 7.48
CA ILE A 397 18.95 12.37 7.22
C ILE A 397 18.34 11.02 7.58
N ILE A 398 18.31 10.11 6.60
CA ILE A 398 17.91 8.72 6.76
C ILE A 398 19.17 7.88 6.96
N ARG A 399 19.29 7.26 8.15
CA ARG A 399 20.41 6.34 8.43
C ARG A 399 20.11 4.96 7.85
N ILE A 400 21.06 4.44 7.07
CA ILE A 400 21.09 3.04 6.63
C ILE A 400 21.74 2.20 7.74
N GLU A 401 21.19 1.02 7.99
CA GLU A 401 21.79 0.05 8.91
C GLU A 401 23.26 -0.22 8.58
N ASP A 402 24.06 -0.34 9.62
CA ASP A 402 25.49 -0.63 9.51
C ASP A 402 25.71 -1.98 8.79
N LEU A 403 26.60 -2.00 7.80
CA LEU A 403 26.95 -3.18 7.01
C LEU A 403 28.28 -3.75 7.48
N ILE A 404 28.34 -5.05 7.70
CA ILE A 404 29.59 -5.76 8.01
C ILE A 404 30.07 -6.45 6.74
N VAL A 405 31.38 -6.45 6.50
CA VAL A 405 31.97 -7.04 5.31
C VAL A 405 32.81 -8.25 5.68
N PRO A 406 32.69 -9.40 4.97
CA PRO A 406 33.57 -10.53 5.22
C PRO A 406 35.02 -10.16 4.90
N LYS A 407 35.94 -10.70 5.68
CA LYS A 407 37.37 -10.44 5.57
C LYS A 407 38.14 -11.74 5.56
N SER A 408 39.24 -11.74 4.82
CA SER A 408 40.28 -12.75 4.89
C SER A 408 41.52 -12.10 5.47
N SER A 409 42.00 -12.61 6.61
CA SER A 409 42.98 -11.91 7.46
C SER A 409 42.49 -10.48 7.83
N ASP A 410 43.16 -9.42 7.35
CA ASP A 410 42.84 -8.01 7.64
C ASP A 410 42.26 -7.24 6.44
N ARG A 411 41.95 -7.95 5.34
CA ARG A 411 41.45 -7.35 4.10
C ARG A 411 40.05 -7.86 3.81
N LEU A 412 39.18 -6.97 3.36
CA LEU A 412 37.85 -7.37 2.91
C LEU A 412 37.93 -8.27 1.67
N ILE A 413 36.97 -9.17 1.51
CA ILE A 413 36.75 -9.91 0.27
C ILE A 413 35.77 -9.16 -0.62
N SER A 414 36.01 -9.18 -1.94
CA SER A 414 35.09 -8.56 -2.90
C SER A 414 33.66 -9.09 -2.76
N ASN A 415 32.68 -8.20 -2.72
CA ASN A 415 31.26 -8.57 -2.55
C ASN A 415 30.31 -7.49 -3.08
N TYR A 416 29.04 -7.85 -3.24
CA TYR A 416 27.98 -7.01 -3.78
C TYR A 416 26.81 -6.92 -2.80
N TYR A 417 26.52 -5.71 -2.32
CA TYR A 417 25.40 -5.43 -1.44
C TYR A 417 24.36 -4.61 -2.20
N GLN A 418 23.12 -5.09 -2.24
CA GLN A 418 22.02 -4.30 -2.78
C GLN A 418 21.07 -3.86 -1.67
N ILE A 419 20.79 -2.56 -1.62
CA ILE A 419 19.90 -1.92 -0.64
C ILE A 419 18.78 -1.28 -1.42
N ARG A 420 17.54 -1.56 -1.06
CA ARG A 420 16.38 -0.93 -1.69
C ARG A 420 15.75 0.07 -0.73
N VAL A 421 15.56 1.27 -1.22
CA VAL A 421 14.94 2.40 -0.54
C VAL A 421 13.58 2.62 -1.16
N PHE A 422 12.54 2.08 -0.52
CA PHE A 422 11.19 2.14 -1.04
C PHE A 422 10.47 3.38 -0.56
N LYS A 423 9.84 4.08 -1.50
CA LYS A 423 8.83 5.08 -1.23
C LYS A 423 7.48 4.40 -0.97
N LYS A 424 6.81 4.79 0.12
CA LYS A 424 5.42 4.37 0.40
C LYS A 424 4.44 5.20 -0.42
N LEU A 425 3.21 4.72 -0.57
CA LEU A 425 2.17 5.47 -1.29
C LEU A 425 1.98 6.87 -0.70
N ARG A 426 1.94 7.85 -1.61
CA ARG A 426 1.93 9.27 -1.27
C ARG A 426 0.63 9.65 -0.56
N LEU A 427 0.73 10.48 0.49
CA LEU A 427 -0.42 11.12 1.15
C LEU A 427 -0.67 12.49 0.50
N GLU A 428 -1.91 13.00 0.53
CA GLU A 428 -2.22 14.36 0.03
C GLU A 428 -1.43 15.47 0.75
N ASN A 429 -0.94 15.19 1.97
CA ASN A 429 -0.08 16.08 2.76
C ASN A 429 1.44 15.85 2.58
N ASN A 430 1.86 14.93 1.70
CA ASN A 430 3.28 14.72 1.43
C ASN A 430 3.86 15.86 0.59
N PRO A 431 5.16 16.18 0.74
CA PRO A 431 5.85 17.13 -0.13
C PRO A 431 5.61 16.79 -1.61
N ASN A 432 5.61 17.82 -2.45
CA ASN A 432 5.55 17.64 -3.89
C ASN A 432 6.71 16.76 -4.36
N PRO A 433 6.51 15.94 -5.41
CA PRO A 433 7.59 15.15 -5.97
C PRO A 433 8.77 16.08 -6.29
N ILE A 434 9.97 15.64 -5.94
CA ILE A 434 11.20 16.35 -6.26
C ILE A 434 11.80 15.71 -7.51
N GLY A 435 12.46 16.50 -8.35
CA GLY A 435 13.02 16.04 -9.61
C GLY A 435 11.94 15.47 -10.53
N TYR A 436 12.16 14.23 -10.97
CA TYR A 436 11.34 13.48 -11.92
C TYR A 436 10.62 12.29 -11.27
N SER A 437 10.47 12.29 -9.93
CA SER A 437 9.84 11.17 -9.22
C SER A 437 8.40 10.96 -9.71
N LEU A 438 8.08 9.72 -10.08
CA LEU A 438 6.74 9.37 -10.53
C LEU A 438 5.75 9.40 -9.35
N ASN A 439 4.58 10.00 -9.57
CA ASN A 439 3.54 10.08 -8.54
C ASN A 439 2.86 8.71 -8.41
N GLN A 440 2.92 8.12 -7.21
CA GLN A 440 2.22 6.88 -6.87
C GLN A 440 1.07 7.20 -5.89
N GLU A 441 -0.16 7.24 -6.40
CA GLU A 441 -1.35 7.44 -5.55
C GLU A 441 -1.96 6.13 -5.11
N VAL A 442 -1.80 5.08 -5.91
CA VAL A 442 -2.25 3.72 -5.62
C VAL A 442 -1.17 2.69 -5.90
N TYR A 443 -1.31 1.49 -5.34
CA TYR A 443 -0.33 0.42 -5.48
C TYR A 443 -0.15 -0.09 -6.91
N LEU A 444 -1.10 0.22 -7.81
CA LEU A 444 -1.04 -0.13 -9.23
C LEU A 444 -0.19 0.85 -10.04
N ASP A 445 -0.01 2.09 -9.57
CA ASP A 445 0.80 3.06 -10.27
C ASP A 445 2.25 2.60 -10.28
N THR A 446 2.90 2.64 -11.45
CA THR A 446 4.31 2.21 -11.64
C THR A 446 4.58 0.73 -11.36
N LEU A 447 3.55 -0.08 -11.13
CA LEU A 447 3.73 -1.51 -10.92
C LEU A 447 4.16 -2.22 -12.20
N PHE A 448 3.48 -1.98 -13.32
CA PHE A 448 3.72 -2.68 -14.58
C PHE A 448 4.36 -1.76 -15.63
N PRO A 449 5.68 -1.88 -15.90
CA PRO A 449 6.31 -1.26 -17.07
C PRO A 449 5.94 -2.06 -18.33
N LEU A 450 4.72 -1.83 -18.85
CA LEU A 450 4.04 -2.73 -19.79
C LEU A 450 4.90 -3.17 -20.97
N PHE A 451 5.67 -2.24 -21.53
CA PHE A 451 6.40 -2.43 -22.78
C PHE A 451 7.85 -2.90 -22.59
N ASP A 452 8.33 -2.94 -21.35
CA ASP A 452 9.64 -3.47 -20.98
C ASP A 452 9.58 -4.95 -20.56
N LEU A 453 8.37 -5.47 -20.37
CA LEU A 453 8.09 -6.87 -20.14
C LEU A 453 7.97 -7.57 -21.51
N VAL A 454 8.99 -8.34 -21.89
CA VAL A 454 9.11 -8.95 -23.23
C VAL A 454 8.83 -10.45 -23.17
N ILE A 455 7.99 -10.92 -24.09
CA ILE A 455 7.80 -12.36 -24.36
C ILE A 455 8.95 -12.82 -25.25
N PRO A 456 9.83 -13.74 -24.81
CA PRO A 456 11.03 -14.11 -25.57
C PRO A 456 10.79 -15.14 -26.68
N PHE A 457 9.56 -15.66 -26.82
CA PHE A 457 9.18 -16.73 -27.74
C PHE A 457 8.68 -16.20 -29.10
N ASP A 458 8.81 -17.03 -30.14
CA ASP A 458 8.12 -16.79 -31.43
C ASP A 458 6.61 -16.91 -31.22
N ASP A 459 5.87 -15.83 -31.46
CA ASP A 459 4.44 -15.69 -31.20
C ASP A 459 3.54 -16.15 -32.37
N SER A 460 4.12 -16.66 -33.46
CA SER A 460 3.40 -17.07 -34.67
C SER A 460 2.59 -18.36 -34.53
N THR A 461 2.74 -19.11 -33.43
CA THR A 461 2.18 -20.47 -33.30
C THR A 461 0.80 -20.55 -32.63
N GLY A 462 0.24 -19.41 -32.19
CA GLY A 462 -1.09 -19.35 -31.55
C GLY A 462 -1.18 -20.01 -30.16
N LYS A 463 -0.05 -20.18 -29.49
CA LYS A 463 0.05 -20.71 -28.11
C LYS A 463 -0.10 -19.59 -27.08
N SER A 464 -0.26 -19.98 -25.81
CA SER A 464 -0.08 -19.06 -24.69
C SER A 464 1.38 -19.03 -24.25
N TYR A 465 1.90 -17.85 -23.97
CA TYR A 465 3.28 -17.64 -23.56
C TYR A 465 3.30 -16.86 -22.25
N LEU A 466 4.30 -17.09 -21.44
CA LEU A 466 4.50 -16.39 -20.18
C LEU A 466 5.98 -16.17 -19.92
N LYS A 467 6.33 -14.96 -19.49
CA LYS A 467 7.62 -14.62 -18.92
C LYS A 467 7.42 -14.00 -17.55
N VAL A 468 8.13 -14.49 -16.55
CA VAL A 468 8.23 -13.86 -15.22
C VAL A 468 9.64 -13.32 -15.03
N TYR A 469 9.69 -12.09 -14.53
CA TYR A 469 10.86 -11.39 -14.04
C TYR A 469 10.83 -11.43 -12.52
N TYR A 470 11.93 -11.91 -11.95
CA TYR A 470 12.00 -12.10 -10.51
C TYR A 470 12.48 -10.84 -9.81
N ASP A 471 11.92 -10.60 -8.62
CA ASP A 471 12.37 -9.57 -7.71
C ASP A 471 12.39 -8.17 -8.33
N ALA A 472 11.28 -7.81 -8.99
CA ALA A 472 11.12 -6.65 -9.83
C ALA A 472 10.86 -5.37 -9.02
N ASN A 473 9.65 -5.16 -8.48
CA ASN A 473 9.24 -3.88 -7.86
C ASN A 473 8.82 -4.03 -6.40
N PHE A 474 8.48 -2.90 -5.77
CA PHE A 474 7.82 -2.84 -4.46
C PHE A 474 6.32 -2.57 -4.60
N ILE A 475 5.51 -3.22 -3.78
CA ILE A 475 4.07 -2.98 -3.66
C ILE A 475 3.74 -2.59 -2.21
N ASP A 476 3.10 -1.43 -2.06
CA ASP A 476 2.53 -0.95 -0.80
C ASP A 476 1.00 -1.10 -0.81
N LYS A 477 0.52 -2.26 -0.33
CA LYS A 477 -0.90 -2.49 -0.01
C LYS A 477 -1.17 -2.36 1.49
N ALA A 478 -0.25 -1.79 2.28
CA ALA A 478 -0.37 -1.79 3.73
C ALA A 478 -1.66 -1.09 4.21
N ARG A 479 -2.11 -0.08 3.45
CA ARG A 479 -3.34 0.68 3.73
C ARG A 479 -4.62 0.06 3.16
N ILE A 480 -4.50 -1.06 2.44
CA ILE A 480 -5.62 -1.78 1.82
C ILE A 480 -5.86 -3.10 2.55
N ASN A 481 -4.80 -3.87 2.81
CA ASN A 481 -4.90 -5.20 3.43
C ASN A 481 -3.78 -5.51 4.43
N SER A 482 -3.04 -4.50 4.92
CA SER A 482 -1.87 -4.65 5.80
C SER A 482 -0.65 -5.35 5.19
N SER A 483 -0.63 -5.61 3.88
CA SER A 483 0.50 -6.24 3.21
C SER A 483 1.40 -5.23 2.50
N ASN A 484 2.72 -5.33 2.71
CA ASN A 484 3.72 -4.76 1.82
C ASN A 484 4.71 -5.86 1.41
N TYR A 485 5.20 -5.82 0.17
CA TYR A 485 6.07 -6.86 -0.35
C TYR A 485 6.83 -6.42 -1.59
N THR A 486 8.00 -7.02 -1.80
CA THR A 486 8.66 -7.00 -3.11
C THR A 486 7.98 -8.01 -4.02
N THR A 487 7.89 -7.75 -5.32
CA THR A 487 7.09 -8.56 -6.25
C THR A 487 7.93 -9.28 -7.31
N ASN A 488 7.47 -10.47 -7.71
CA ASN A 488 7.75 -11.05 -9.02
C ASN A 488 6.69 -10.56 -10.00
N ILE A 489 7.11 -10.11 -11.19
CA ILE A 489 6.22 -9.54 -12.22
C ILE A 489 6.28 -10.40 -13.46
N GLY A 490 5.13 -10.72 -14.04
CA GLY A 490 5.03 -11.47 -15.27
C GLY A 490 4.17 -10.81 -16.34
N ILE A 491 4.49 -11.14 -17.58
CA ILE A 491 3.67 -10.89 -18.77
C ILE A 491 3.34 -12.22 -19.42
N ALA A 492 2.07 -12.38 -19.76
CA ALA A 492 1.59 -13.47 -20.58
C ALA A 492 0.87 -12.95 -21.81
N LYS A 493 0.93 -13.71 -22.89
CA LYS A 493 0.23 -13.44 -24.15
C LYS A 493 -0.50 -14.70 -24.58
N ASP A 494 -1.76 -14.56 -24.97
CA ASP A 494 -2.52 -15.59 -25.66
C ASP A 494 -3.26 -15.01 -26.87
N ASN A 495 -4.09 -15.82 -27.53
CA ASN A 495 -4.82 -15.42 -28.74
C ASN A 495 -5.82 -14.27 -28.50
N ASN A 496 -6.19 -13.99 -27.25
CA ASN A 496 -7.20 -12.98 -26.90
C ASN A 496 -6.62 -11.78 -26.15
N SER A 497 -5.60 -11.97 -25.33
CA SER A 497 -5.20 -11.01 -24.31
C SER A 497 -3.71 -11.00 -23.99
N PHE A 498 -3.27 -9.84 -23.50
CA PHE A 498 -2.05 -9.69 -22.71
C PHE A 498 -2.44 -9.64 -21.24
N THR A 499 -1.84 -10.52 -20.44
CA THR A 499 -2.11 -10.61 -19.00
C THR A 499 -0.85 -10.29 -18.22
N PHE A 500 -0.95 -9.35 -17.30
CA PHE A 500 0.11 -8.92 -16.40
C PHE A 500 -0.19 -9.46 -15.01
N ILE A 501 0.81 -10.03 -14.36
CA ILE A 501 0.67 -10.62 -13.02
C ILE A 501 1.78 -10.10 -12.12
N ALA A 502 1.42 -9.72 -10.90
CA ALA A 502 2.36 -9.34 -9.85
C ALA A 502 2.01 -10.09 -8.57
N TYR A 503 2.99 -10.76 -7.97
CA TYR A 503 2.80 -11.53 -6.73
C TYR A 503 4.01 -11.38 -5.81
N PRO A 504 3.88 -11.61 -4.49
CA PRO A 504 5.00 -11.48 -3.56
C PRO A 504 6.19 -12.36 -3.96
N ASN A 505 7.41 -11.84 -3.89
CA ASN A 505 8.62 -12.54 -4.35
C ASN A 505 8.85 -13.86 -3.59
N LYS A 506 8.56 -13.85 -2.29
CA LYS A 506 8.59 -15.04 -1.41
C LYS A 506 7.23 -15.69 -1.22
N TYR A 507 6.26 -15.41 -2.09
CA TYR A 507 5.03 -16.20 -2.12
C TYR A 507 5.44 -17.65 -2.37
N ASN A 508 5.17 -18.51 -1.40
CA ASN A 508 5.76 -19.83 -1.30
C ASN A 508 5.05 -20.78 -2.27
N LEU A 509 5.30 -20.61 -3.57
CA LEU A 509 4.77 -21.49 -4.62
C LEU A 509 5.39 -22.91 -4.56
N ASN A 510 6.33 -23.15 -3.65
CA ASN A 510 7.00 -24.43 -3.45
C ASN A 510 6.82 -25.01 -2.03
N ILE A 511 5.99 -24.43 -1.16
CA ILE A 511 5.67 -25.05 0.15
C ILE A 511 4.19 -25.45 0.22
N LYS A 512 3.93 -26.66 -0.29
CA LYS A 512 3.09 -27.72 0.31
C LYS A 512 1.76 -27.30 0.97
N ALA A 513 0.72 -27.13 0.16
CA ALA A 513 -0.58 -27.78 0.45
C ALA A 513 -0.69 -29.13 -0.29
N ASN A 514 -0.09 -29.22 -1.48
CA ASN A 514 0.16 -30.45 -2.24
C ASN A 514 1.59 -30.39 -2.81
N ILE A 515 2.30 -31.53 -2.92
CA ILE A 515 3.72 -31.58 -3.35
C ILE A 515 3.88 -31.25 -4.86
N ASP A 516 2.77 -31.14 -5.58
CA ASP A 516 2.70 -31.00 -7.03
C ASP A 516 2.26 -29.60 -7.53
N ASP A 517 1.83 -28.69 -6.64
CA ASP A 517 1.55 -27.28 -7.01
C ASP A 517 2.89 -26.61 -7.38
N LYS A 518 3.13 -26.45 -8.68
CA LYS A 518 4.33 -25.81 -9.22
C LYS A 518 3.93 -24.68 -10.16
N ILE A 519 3.90 -23.47 -9.63
CA ILE A 519 3.97 -22.27 -10.46
C ILE A 519 5.45 -22.02 -10.81
N THR A 520 6.07 -22.95 -11.55
CA THR A 520 7.39 -22.74 -12.16
C THR A 520 7.22 -21.91 -13.43
N LEU A 521 6.85 -20.63 -13.27
CA LEU A 521 6.57 -19.71 -14.37
C LEU A 521 7.82 -19.06 -14.97
N SER A 522 8.97 -19.73 -14.93
CA SER A 522 10.12 -19.24 -15.69
C SER A 522 9.94 -19.65 -17.15
N SER A 523 9.42 -18.73 -17.97
CA SER A 523 9.33 -18.88 -19.42
C SER A 523 8.55 -20.14 -19.84
N LEU A 524 7.20 -20.10 -19.74
CA LEU A 524 6.34 -21.21 -20.16
C LEU A 524 5.73 -20.97 -21.54
N GLU A 525 5.59 -22.07 -22.29
CA GLU A 525 4.86 -22.17 -23.54
C GLU A 525 3.72 -23.20 -23.35
N GLY A 526 2.48 -22.74 -23.48
CA GLY A 526 1.28 -23.54 -23.29
C GLY A 526 0.83 -24.27 -24.56
N SER A 527 -0.34 -24.91 -24.49
CA SER A 527 -0.94 -25.57 -25.66
C SER A 527 -1.46 -24.55 -26.67
N THR A 528 -1.52 -24.95 -27.95
CA THR A 528 -2.15 -24.16 -29.02
C THR A 528 -3.60 -23.85 -28.67
N ASP A 529 -4.04 -22.62 -28.94
CA ASP A 529 -5.40 -22.12 -28.68
C ASP A 529 -5.84 -22.09 -27.21
N SER A 530 -4.92 -22.26 -26.25
CA SER A 530 -5.24 -22.14 -24.82
C SER A 530 -5.14 -20.72 -24.29
N LEU A 531 -5.97 -20.37 -23.30
CA LEU A 531 -5.91 -19.09 -22.59
C LEU A 531 -4.96 -19.21 -21.40
N PHE A 532 -4.08 -18.22 -21.24
CA PHE A 532 -3.06 -18.25 -20.19
C PHE A 532 -3.67 -18.46 -18.80
N LEU A 533 -4.75 -17.74 -18.50
CA LEU A 533 -5.40 -17.79 -17.20
C LEU A 533 -6.05 -19.15 -16.89
N LEU A 534 -6.46 -19.91 -17.91
CA LEU A 534 -6.94 -21.28 -17.74
C LEU A 534 -5.79 -22.26 -17.52
N GLU A 535 -4.64 -22.05 -18.17
CA GLU A 535 -3.45 -22.84 -17.87
C GLU A 535 -2.93 -22.55 -16.46
N LEU A 536 -2.94 -21.28 -16.03
CA LEU A 536 -2.59 -20.90 -14.67
C LEU A 536 -3.51 -21.59 -13.64
N ASP A 537 -4.82 -21.60 -13.87
CA ASP A 537 -5.79 -22.28 -13.00
C ASP A 537 -5.51 -23.80 -12.87
N LYS A 538 -5.04 -24.46 -13.94
CA LYS A 538 -4.68 -25.89 -13.90
C LYS A 538 -3.39 -26.17 -13.12
N LEU A 539 -2.52 -25.17 -12.96
CA LEU A 539 -1.24 -25.32 -12.27
C LEU A 539 -1.36 -25.11 -10.75
N VAL A 540 -2.55 -24.73 -10.27
CA VAL A 540 -2.78 -24.32 -8.88
C VAL A 540 -4.01 -25.03 -8.31
N ASP A 541 -3.81 -26.07 -7.52
CA ASP A 541 -4.92 -26.82 -6.93
C ASP A 541 -5.58 -26.09 -5.75
N SER A 542 -4.83 -25.24 -5.03
CA SER A 542 -5.25 -24.58 -3.78
C SER A 542 -6.30 -23.47 -3.95
N VAL A 543 -6.42 -22.88 -5.15
CA VAL A 543 -7.43 -21.86 -5.48
C VAL A 543 -8.06 -22.17 -6.82
N LYS A 544 -9.28 -21.68 -7.03
CA LYS A 544 -9.91 -21.67 -8.36
C LYS A 544 -10.07 -20.27 -8.88
N LEU A 545 -9.64 -20.04 -10.11
CA LEU A 545 -9.99 -18.87 -10.88
C LEU A 545 -11.43 -19.01 -11.36
N VAL A 546 -12.31 -18.15 -10.86
CA VAL A 546 -13.71 -18.11 -11.28
C VAL A 546 -14.02 -16.81 -11.99
N ARG A 547 -14.94 -16.90 -12.96
CA ARG A 547 -15.60 -15.74 -13.52
C ARG A 547 -16.76 -15.34 -12.61
N SER A 548 -16.79 -14.06 -12.25
CA SER A 548 -17.87 -13.44 -11.50
C SER A 548 -18.34 -12.19 -12.24
N ASN A 549 -19.51 -11.67 -11.88
CA ASN A 549 -20.10 -10.51 -12.53
C ASN A 549 -20.57 -9.52 -11.46
N PHE A 550 -20.35 -8.22 -11.71
CA PHE A 550 -21.09 -7.15 -11.06
C PHE A 550 -22.36 -6.85 -11.86
N LEU A 551 -23.46 -6.56 -11.19
CA LEU A 551 -24.69 -6.08 -11.83
C LEU A 551 -24.81 -4.59 -11.59
N ILE A 552 -24.58 -3.74 -12.60
CA ILE A 552 -24.56 -2.28 -12.43
C ILE A 552 -25.60 -1.67 -13.36
N GLY A 553 -26.67 -1.10 -12.79
CA GLY A 553 -27.75 -0.52 -13.58
C GLY A 553 -28.45 -1.54 -14.51
N GLY A 554 -28.55 -2.78 -14.06
CA GLY A 554 -29.12 -3.92 -14.80
C GLY A 554 -28.19 -4.54 -15.85
N ILE A 555 -26.92 -4.11 -15.94
CA ILE A 555 -25.93 -4.61 -16.90
C ILE A 555 -24.87 -5.44 -16.17
N GLU A 556 -24.55 -6.63 -16.70
CA GLU A 556 -23.50 -7.48 -16.13
C GLU A 556 -22.11 -7.08 -16.63
N TYR A 557 -21.19 -6.84 -15.69
CA TYR A 557 -19.77 -6.58 -15.93
C TYR A 557 -18.95 -7.73 -15.36
N GLY A 558 -18.32 -8.52 -16.24
CA GLY A 558 -17.55 -9.69 -15.85
C GLY A 558 -16.15 -9.34 -15.35
N PHE A 559 -15.72 -10.03 -14.29
CA PHE A 559 -14.36 -9.99 -13.77
C PHE A 559 -13.91 -11.41 -13.35
N LEU A 560 -12.61 -11.56 -13.10
CA LEU A 560 -12.02 -12.82 -12.63
C LEU A 560 -11.56 -12.65 -11.19
N LYS A 561 -11.77 -13.67 -10.38
CA LYS A 561 -11.25 -13.72 -9.00
C LYS A 561 -10.81 -15.13 -8.62
N PHE A 562 -9.82 -15.21 -7.75
CA PHE A 562 -9.46 -16.46 -7.10
C PHE A 562 -10.39 -16.72 -5.92
N ILE A 563 -10.84 -17.95 -5.77
CA ILE A 563 -11.56 -18.44 -4.59
C ILE A 563 -10.73 -19.55 -3.96
N GLU A 564 -10.42 -19.39 -2.67
CA GLU A 564 -9.79 -20.41 -1.84
C GLU A 564 -10.64 -21.69 -1.80
N GLN A 565 -10.02 -22.84 -2.04
CA GLN A 565 -10.65 -24.13 -1.75
C GLN A 565 -10.47 -24.41 -0.24
N GLU A 566 -11.51 -24.91 0.44
CA GLU A 566 -11.47 -25.17 1.89
C GLU A 566 -10.33 -26.15 2.26
N VAL A 567 -9.20 -25.63 2.76
CA VAL A 567 -8.10 -26.44 3.32
C VAL A 567 -7.66 -25.86 4.66
N GLU A 568 -7.25 -26.72 5.60
CA GLU A 568 -6.74 -26.36 6.94
C GLU A 568 -5.65 -25.27 6.85
N LYS A 569 -5.97 -24.08 7.39
CA LYS A 569 -5.09 -22.91 7.36
C LYS A 569 -3.87 -23.08 8.27
N GLN A 570 -2.68 -23.16 7.70
CA GLN A 570 -1.53 -22.51 8.34
C GLN A 570 -1.66 -21.00 8.16
N ILE A 571 -1.16 -20.23 9.12
CA ILE A 571 -1.16 -18.76 9.03
C ILE A 571 -0.07 -18.37 8.03
N GLU A 572 -0.44 -18.26 6.75
CA GLU A 572 0.46 -17.73 5.72
C GLU A 572 0.56 -16.21 5.83
N LYS A 573 1.77 -15.66 5.62
CA LYS A 573 2.02 -14.21 5.65
C LYS A 573 1.37 -13.48 4.47
N PHE A 574 1.25 -14.13 3.32
CA PHE A 574 0.64 -13.60 2.11
C PHE A 574 -0.43 -14.56 1.63
N THR A 575 -1.47 -14.04 0.97
CA THR A 575 -2.58 -14.84 0.41
C THR A 575 -2.81 -14.49 -1.06
N PHE A 576 -3.73 -15.17 -1.75
CA PHE A 576 -4.09 -14.81 -3.12
C PHE A 576 -4.68 -13.39 -3.27
N LYS A 577 -5.09 -12.74 -2.16
CA LYS A 577 -5.45 -11.31 -2.16
C LYS A 577 -4.25 -10.38 -2.44
N ASP A 578 -3.04 -10.87 -2.23
CA ASP A 578 -1.81 -10.15 -2.54
C ASP A 578 -1.39 -10.35 -4.01
N VAL A 579 -1.98 -11.31 -4.73
CA VAL A 579 -1.75 -11.46 -6.17
C VAL A 579 -2.57 -10.41 -6.92
N THR A 580 -1.92 -9.71 -7.86
CA THR A 580 -2.54 -8.69 -8.71
C THR A 580 -2.46 -9.16 -10.14
N ILE A 581 -3.61 -9.23 -10.83
CA ILE A 581 -3.69 -9.60 -12.24
C ILE A 581 -4.45 -8.52 -13.00
N ILE A 582 -3.88 -8.06 -14.11
CA ILE A 582 -4.54 -7.19 -15.08
C ILE A 582 -4.51 -7.88 -16.43
N SER A 583 -5.68 -8.12 -17.02
CA SER A 583 -5.80 -8.69 -18.35
C SER A 583 -6.39 -7.65 -19.30
N LEU A 584 -5.68 -7.38 -20.40
CA LEU A 584 -6.08 -6.48 -21.46
C LEU A 584 -6.30 -7.28 -22.73
N SER A 585 -7.41 -7.03 -23.43
CA SER A 585 -7.56 -7.61 -24.77
C SER A 585 -6.42 -7.16 -25.70
N ASN A 586 -6.13 -7.96 -26.72
CA ASN A 586 -5.11 -7.61 -27.71
C ASN A 586 -5.33 -6.20 -28.29
N GLN A 587 -6.58 -5.80 -28.55
CA GLN A 587 -6.89 -4.46 -29.03
C GLN A 587 -6.59 -3.35 -28.01
N GLN A 588 -6.89 -3.59 -26.73
CA GLN A 588 -6.61 -2.63 -25.64
C GLN A 588 -5.10 -2.45 -25.45
N TYR A 589 -4.33 -3.54 -25.43
CA TYR A 589 -2.87 -3.47 -25.36
C TYR A 589 -2.28 -2.71 -26.56
N GLN A 590 -2.75 -2.99 -27.79
CA GLN A 590 -2.31 -2.26 -28.99
C GLN A 590 -2.68 -0.77 -28.94
N THR A 591 -3.82 -0.42 -28.35
CA THR A 591 -4.23 0.99 -28.15
C THR A 591 -3.25 1.71 -27.22
N LEU A 592 -2.86 1.08 -26.10
CA LEU A 592 -1.84 1.64 -25.20
C LEU A 592 -0.46 1.69 -25.86
N PHE A 593 -0.09 0.69 -26.67
CA PHE A 593 1.18 0.70 -27.39
C PHE A 593 1.28 1.83 -28.41
N GLN A 594 0.20 2.11 -29.15
CA GLN A 594 0.14 3.27 -30.05
C GLN A 594 0.24 4.59 -29.29
N LEU A 595 -0.38 4.67 -28.11
CA LEU A 595 -0.27 5.83 -27.23
C LEU A 595 1.19 6.01 -26.75
N LYS A 596 1.89 4.93 -26.39
CA LYS A 596 3.34 4.97 -26.07
C LYS A 596 4.13 5.64 -27.20
N GLN A 597 3.94 5.18 -28.45
CA GLN A 597 4.68 5.70 -29.60
C GLN A 597 4.40 7.16 -29.92
N GLN A 598 3.22 7.66 -29.54
CA GLN A 598 2.82 9.05 -29.79
C GLN A 598 3.32 10.00 -28.72
N GLU A 599 3.31 9.56 -27.46
CA GLU A 599 3.43 10.44 -26.29
C GLU A 599 4.77 10.28 -25.55
N PHE A 600 5.51 9.19 -25.76
CA PHE A 600 6.73 8.87 -24.99
C PHE A 600 7.92 8.49 -25.89
N PRO A 601 9.16 8.78 -25.46
CA PRO A 601 10.36 8.26 -26.11
C PRO A 601 10.40 6.74 -26.16
N GLU A 602 11.09 6.19 -27.17
CA GLU A 602 11.18 4.73 -27.37
C GLU A 602 11.89 4.03 -26.20
N ASP A 603 12.99 4.63 -25.73
CA ASP A 603 13.94 4.05 -24.77
C ASP A 603 13.46 4.16 -23.30
N TYR A 604 12.58 5.10 -22.98
CA TYR A 604 12.17 5.31 -21.59
C TYR A 604 11.07 4.33 -21.16
N LYS A 605 11.19 3.85 -19.91
CA LYS A 605 10.18 3.00 -19.27
C LYS A 605 8.87 3.77 -19.17
N VAL A 606 7.78 3.10 -19.56
CA VAL A 606 6.41 3.62 -19.45
C VAL A 606 5.57 2.63 -18.68
N TYR A 607 4.95 3.12 -17.62
CA TYR A 607 4.17 2.32 -16.70
C TYR A 607 2.68 2.44 -16.97
N LEU A 608 1.96 1.35 -16.70
CA LEU A 608 0.54 1.42 -16.45
C LEU A 608 0.29 2.19 -15.15
N SER A 609 -0.56 3.21 -15.23
CA SER A 609 -1.12 3.93 -14.10
C SER A 609 -2.64 3.94 -14.24
N ILE A 610 -3.33 4.41 -13.19
CA ILE A 610 -4.79 4.49 -13.23
C ILE A 610 -5.29 5.90 -12.88
N GLU A 611 -6.51 6.18 -13.27
CA GLU A 611 -7.24 7.40 -12.92
C GLU A 611 -8.74 7.14 -12.82
N ASN A 612 -9.52 8.17 -12.44
CA ASN A 612 -10.98 8.10 -12.34
C ASN A 612 -11.46 6.91 -11.47
N ILE A 613 -10.81 6.70 -10.33
CA ILE A 613 -11.10 5.61 -9.39
C ILE A 613 -12.43 5.89 -8.68
N GLU A 614 -13.36 4.95 -8.75
CA GLU A 614 -14.65 5.00 -8.06
C GLU A 614 -14.88 3.71 -7.29
N ASN A 615 -15.25 3.84 -6.01
CA ASN A 615 -15.74 2.74 -5.18
C ASN A 615 -17.27 2.82 -5.15
N ALA A 616 -17.95 1.72 -5.46
CA ALA A 616 -19.40 1.67 -5.51
C ALA A 616 -19.93 0.29 -5.10
N ILE A 617 -21.24 0.18 -5.00
CA ILE A 617 -21.96 -1.06 -4.71
C ILE A 617 -22.83 -1.40 -5.93
N ASP A 618 -22.80 -2.65 -6.35
CA ASP A 618 -23.61 -3.16 -7.46
C ASP A 618 -25.08 -3.36 -7.03
N ASP A 619 -25.97 -3.63 -7.98
CA ASP A 619 -27.41 -3.82 -7.78
C ASP A 619 -27.73 -5.00 -6.82
N ASN A 620 -26.77 -5.89 -6.56
CA ASN A 620 -26.89 -7.02 -5.63
C ASN A 620 -26.25 -6.76 -4.26
N GLY A 621 -25.71 -5.57 -4.01
CA GLY A 621 -25.05 -5.23 -2.75
C GLY A 621 -23.57 -5.61 -2.67
N VAL A 622 -22.93 -5.95 -3.80
CA VAL A 622 -21.50 -6.30 -3.84
C VAL A 622 -20.67 -5.05 -4.07
N SER A 623 -19.72 -4.78 -3.17
CA SER A 623 -18.77 -3.68 -3.35
C SER A 623 -17.81 -3.94 -4.50
N TYR A 624 -17.51 -2.91 -5.29
CA TYR A 624 -16.53 -2.95 -6.37
C TYR A 624 -15.75 -1.64 -6.47
N SER A 625 -14.54 -1.73 -7.01
CA SER A 625 -13.78 -0.58 -7.51
C SER A 625 -13.77 -0.60 -9.04
N LYS A 626 -13.97 0.55 -9.68
CA LYS A 626 -13.70 0.75 -11.12
C LYS A 626 -12.68 1.87 -11.32
N PHE A 627 -11.89 1.78 -12.39
CA PHE A 627 -10.88 2.77 -12.73
C PHE A 627 -10.54 2.73 -14.22
N GLU A 628 -9.94 3.80 -14.72
CA GLU A 628 -9.50 3.94 -16.11
C GLU A 628 -7.97 3.81 -16.21
N CYS A 629 -7.50 3.10 -17.24
CA CYS A 629 -6.06 2.95 -17.50
C CYS A 629 -5.49 4.20 -18.19
N LYS A 630 -4.31 4.62 -17.75
CA LYS A 630 -3.46 5.61 -18.41
C LYS A 630 -2.00 5.13 -18.44
N LEU A 631 -1.17 5.82 -19.21
CA LEU A 631 0.29 5.62 -19.22
C LEU A 631 0.97 6.76 -18.49
N THR A 632 2.00 6.44 -17.71
CA THR A 632 2.84 7.44 -17.02
C THR A 632 4.31 7.08 -17.22
N GLY A 633 5.14 8.10 -17.50
CA GLY A 633 6.57 7.94 -17.72
C GLY A 633 7.26 9.30 -17.82
N LEU A 634 8.44 9.31 -18.43
CA LEU A 634 9.22 10.53 -18.66
C LEU A 634 9.20 10.93 -20.13
N VAL A 635 9.24 12.23 -20.40
CA VAL A 635 9.36 12.81 -21.75
C VAL A 635 10.47 13.85 -21.79
N GLU A 636 10.98 14.10 -22.98
CA GLU A 636 11.92 15.19 -23.23
C GLU A 636 11.20 16.37 -23.86
N ASN A 637 11.25 17.53 -23.22
CA ASN A 637 10.59 18.74 -23.70
C ASN A 637 11.56 19.93 -23.67
N ALA A 638 11.86 20.49 -24.84
CA ALA A 638 12.77 21.63 -24.99
C ALA A 638 14.16 21.50 -24.31
N GLY A 639 14.67 20.27 -24.15
CA GLY A 639 15.95 19.98 -23.49
C GLY A 639 15.85 19.67 -21.99
N GLU A 640 14.64 19.67 -21.44
CA GLU A 640 14.35 19.26 -20.06
C GLU A 640 13.70 17.88 -20.01
N ILE A 641 13.74 17.24 -18.84
CA ILE A 641 12.99 16.01 -18.53
C ILE A 641 11.76 16.38 -17.71
N GLU A 642 10.61 15.82 -18.09
CA GLU A 642 9.34 16.06 -17.42
C GLU A 642 8.60 14.73 -17.19
N VAL A 643 7.87 14.62 -16.07
CA VAL A 643 6.91 13.52 -15.86
C VAL A 643 5.68 13.80 -16.71
N HIS A 644 5.28 12.81 -17.50
CA HIS A 644 4.12 12.90 -18.39
C HIS A 644 3.14 11.76 -18.15
N SER A 645 1.86 12.07 -18.24
CA SER A 645 0.79 11.07 -18.24
C SER A 645 -0.10 11.28 -19.46
N ALA A 646 -0.47 10.18 -20.12
CA ALA A 646 -1.35 10.19 -21.27
C ALA A 646 -2.42 9.11 -21.16
N SER A 647 -3.65 9.47 -21.53
CA SER A 647 -4.81 8.58 -21.47
C SER A 647 -5.29 8.25 -22.89
N PRO A 648 -5.78 7.02 -23.14
CA PRO A 648 -6.31 6.66 -24.44
C PRO A 648 -7.56 7.47 -24.77
N SER A 649 -7.75 7.83 -26.04
CA SER A 649 -8.92 8.62 -26.48
C SER A 649 -10.26 7.96 -26.15
N THR A 650 -10.28 6.63 -26.13
CA THR A 650 -11.40 5.82 -25.62
C THR A 650 -10.95 5.19 -24.31
N PRO A 651 -11.58 5.51 -23.17
CA PRO A 651 -11.16 4.98 -21.88
C PRO A 651 -11.18 3.45 -21.83
N ILE A 652 -10.13 2.87 -21.24
CA ILE A 652 -10.06 1.45 -20.93
C ILE A 652 -10.43 1.31 -19.46
N VAL A 653 -11.66 0.88 -19.19
CA VAL A 653 -12.22 0.76 -17.83
C VAL A 653 -12.05 -0.66 -17.31
N LEU A 654 -11.54 -0.81 -16.09
CA LEU A 654 -11.38 -2.08 -15.39
C LEU A 654 -12.21 -2.10 -14.09
N TYR A 655 -12.63 -3.30 -13.68
CA TYR A 655 -13.44 -3.54 -12.48
C TYR A 655 -12.78 -4.60 -11.60
N THR A 656 -12.90 -4.46 -10.28
CA THR A 656 -12.42 -5.43 -9.29
C THR A 656 -13.28 -5.42 -8.03
N ASP A 657 -13.34 -6.54 -7.30
CA ASP A 657 -13.95 -6.63 -5.97
C ASP A 657 -12.94 -6.29 -4.85
N THR A 658 -11.72 -5.89 -5.21
CA THR A 658 -10.67 -5.48 -4.28
C THR A 658 -10.57 -3.96 -4.21
N LYS A 659 -10.40 -3.42 -3.00
CA LYS A 659 -10.17 -1.98 -2.80
C LYS A 659 -8.84 -1.55 -3.43
N ILE A 660 -8.85 -0.48 -4.21
CA ILE A 660 -7.67 0.00 -4.96
C ILE A 660 -6.90 1.12 -4.24
N LYS A 661 -7.60 1.92 -3.44
CA LYS A 661 -7.05 3.05 -2.68
C LYS A 661 -7.48 2.92 -1.23
N GLY A 662 -6.56 3.21 -0.31
CA GLY A 662 -6.84 3.22 1.13
C GLY A 662 -5.84 4.10 1.85
N SER A 663 -6.29 4.72 2.94
CA SER A 663 -5.46 5.61 3.75
C SER A 663 -5.51 5.24 5.22
N GLU A 664 -4.46 5.61 5.95
CA GLU A 664 -4.48 5.47 7.40
C GLU A 664 -5.48 6.47 7.99
N TYR A 665 -6.24 6.00 8.99
CA TYR A 665 -7.15 6.87 9.69
C TYR A 665 -6.40 7.81 10.65
N VAL A 666 -6.46 9.11 10.35
CA VAL A 666 -6.08 10.18 11.27
C VAL A 666 -7.34 10.68 11.99
N ARG A 667 -7.24 10.84 13.32
CA ARG A 667 -8.34 11.35 14.14
C ARG A 667 -8.82 12.72 13.63
N ASN A 668 -10.13 12.92 13.55
CA ASN A 668 -10.72 14.21 13.19
C ASN A 668 -10.58 15.24 14.33
N TYR A 669 -11.07 16.46 14.13
CA TYR A 669 -10.95 17.55 15.11
C TYR A 669 -11.50 17.16 16.49
N GLU A 670 -12.71 16.61 16.53
CA GLU A 670 -13.42 16.22 17.76
C GLU A 670 -12.66 15.10 18.53
N GLU A 671 -12.22 14.06 17.81
CA GLU A 671 -11.51 12.92 18.39
C GLU A 671 -10.09 13.25 18.83
N LYS A 672 -9.45 14.25 18.21
CA LYS A 672 -8.10 14.69 18.54
C LYS A 672 -8.05 15.29 19.94
N ILE A 673 -9.04 16.09 20.32
CA ILE A 673 -9.16 16.67 21.67
C ILE A 673 -9.12 15.56 22.72
N GLY A 674 -9.84 14.45 22.48
CA GLY A 674 -9.85 13.30 23.39
C GLY A 674 -8.49 12.60 23.57
N TYR A 675 -7.61 12.71 22.58
CA TYR A 675 -6.28 12.07 22.57
C TYR A 675 -5.19 12.92 23.23
N GLU A 676 -5.45 14.19 23.52
CA GLU A 676 -4.53 15.08 24.22
C GLU A 676 -4.40 14.71 25.70
N ASN A 677 -3.30 15.13 26.35
CA ASN A 677 -3.05 14.83 27.76
C ASN A 677 -3.88 15.75 28.67
N PHE A 678 -4.64 15.16 29.58
CA PHE A 678 -5.36 15.84 30.64
C PHE A 678 -4.40 16.30 31.73
N GLN A 679 -4.24 17.62 31.91
CA GLN A 679 -3.30 18.22 32.87
C GLN A 679 -1.84 17.79 32.63
N SER A 680 -0.92 18.03 33.58
CA SER A 680 0.49 17.59 33.47
C SER A 680 0.70 16.07 33.59
N GLY A 681 -0.38 15.27 33.60
CA GLY A 681 -0.32 13.82 33.70
C GLY A 681 -0.35 13.17 32.32
N ASN A 682 0.35 12.05 32.13
CA ASN A 682 0.33 11.25 30.90
C ASN A 682 -0.99 10.45 30.73
N ILE A 683 -2.15 11.04 31.04
CA ILE A 683 -3.48 10.41 30.90
C ILE A 683 -4.25 11.20 29.85
N ARG A 684 -4.86 10.51 28.87
CA ARG A 684 -5.63 11.18 27.81
C ARG A 684 -6.97 11.71 28.34
N TYR A 685 -7.49 12.78 27.74
CA TYR A 685 -8.82 13.33 28.06
C TYR A 685 -9.92 12.27 28.05
N GLU A 686 -9.99 11.47 26.97
CA GLU A 686 -10.98 10.40 26.83
C GLU A 686 -10.87 9.37 27.97
N ASP A 687 -9.65 8.95 28.31
CA ASP A 687 -9.39 7.96 29.36
C ASP A 687 -9.74 8.46 30.77
N TYR A 688 -9.47 9.74 31.03
CA TYR A 688 -9.77 10.37 32.31
C TYR A 688 -11.27 10.36 32.61
N PHE A 689 -12.10 10.81 31.67
CA PHE A 689 -13.55 10.86 31.87
C PHE A 689 -14.20 9.49 31.84
N ILE A 690 -13.80 8.60 30.93
CA ILE A 690 -14.30 7.22 30.88
C ILE A 690 -14.05 6.52 32.23
N ALA A 691 -12.89 6.76 32.86
CA ALA A 691 -12.56 6.15 34.16
C ALA A 691 -13.45 6.60 35.33
N LYS A 692 -14.24 7.68 35.19
CA LYS A 692 -15.18 8.11 36.23
C LYS A 692 -16.40 7.19 36.37
N GLN A 693 -16.69 6.37 35.35
CA GLN A 693 -17.80 5.41 35.36
C GLN A 693 -17.28 4.00 35.01
N PRO A 694 -17.00 3.15 36.02
CA PRO A 694 -16.37 1.84 35.82
C PRO A 694 -17.09 0.92 34.83
N ASP A 695 -18.42 0.92 34.81
CA ASP A 695 -19.20 0.07 33.91
C ASP A 695 -19.10 0.53 32.44
N ILE A 696 -19.02 1.85 32.20
CA ILE A 696 -18.73 2.39 30.87
C ILE A 696 -17.31 2.05 30.45
N LYS A 697 -16.33 2.23 31.35
CA LYS A 697 -14.94 1.85 31.10
C LYS A 697 -14.81 0.37 30.73
N TYR A 698 -15.52 -0.51 31.45
CA TYR A 698 -15.53 -1.93 31.17
C TYR A 698 -16.06 -2.20 29.75
N VAL A 699 -17.21 -1.63 29.38
CA VAL A 699 -17.77 -1.80 28.03
C VAL A 699 -16.82 -1.31 26.93
N ALA A 700 -16.23 -0.12 27.11
CA ALA A 700 -15.32 0.45 26.11
C ALA A 700 -14.06 -0.41 25.94
N ASN A 701 -13.47 -0.89 27.05
CA ASN A 701 -12.29 -1.74 27.01
C ASN A 701 -12.61 -3.11 26.40
N GLU A 702 -13.66 -3.79 26.88
CA GLU A 702 -14.08 -5.08 26.34
C GLU A 702 -14.45 -5.00 24.86
N PHE A 703 -15.08 -3.92 24.41
CA PHE A 703 -15.36 -3.71 23.00
C PHE A 703 -14.06 -3.65 22.19
N ILE A 704 -13.09 -2.85 22.62
CA ILE A 704 -11.81 -2.69 21.91
C ILE A 704 -11.02 -4.00 21.92
N ASP A 705 -10.97 -4.69 23.06
CA ASP A 705 -10.28 -5.97 23.20
C ASP A 705 -10.94 -7.05 22.34
N ASN A 706 -12.27 -7.17 22.37
CA ASN A 706 -13.00 -8.11 21.52
C ASN A 706 -12.88 -7.76 20.04
N LEU A 707 -12.95 -6.47 19.67
CA LEU A 707 -12.75 -6.01 18.31
C LEU A 707 -11.36 -6.42 17.80
N ASN A 708 -10.30 -6.17 18.57
CA ASN A 708 -8.93 -6.56 18.22
C ASN A 708 -8.73 -8.08 18.15
N ASN A 709 -9.54 -8.87 18.86
CA ASN A 709 -9.50 -10.33 18.85
C ASN A 709 -10.36 -10.96 17.74
N ILE A 710 -11.17 -10.18 17.01
CA ILE A 710 -11.89 -10.68 15.83
C ILE A 710 -10.88 -10.88 14.69
N ASN A 711 -10.42 -12.12 14.52
CA ASN A 711 -9.42 -12.49 13.52
C ASN A 711 -9.92 -12.32 12.08
N ALA A 712 -9.07 -11.70 11.24
CA ALA A 712 -9.27 -11.46 9.81
C ALA A 712 -9.45 -12.73 8.94
N SER A 713 -9.24 -13.93 9.51
CA SER A 713 -9.27 -15.21 8.81
C SER A 713 -10.65 -15.92 8.82
N THR A 714 -11.69 -15.31 9.39
CA THR A 714 -13.05 -15.90 9.45
C THR A 714 -13.98 -15.35 8.37
N THR A 715 -14.70 -16.24 7.68
CA THR A 715 -15.68 -15.93 6.60
C THR A 715 -16.87 -15.06 7.06
N TYR A 716 -17.01 -14.79 8.36
CA TYR A 716 -18.15 -14.07 8.96
C TYR A 716 -17.74 -12.82 9.77
N ILE A 717 -16.54 -12.28 9.53
CA ILE A 717 -15.98 -11.15 10.30
C ILE A 717 -16.91 -9.93 10.39
N LEU A 718 -17.50 -9.47 9.28
CA LEU A 718 -18.44 -8.34 9.29
C LEU A 718 -19.64 -8.64 10.20
N GLY A 719 -20.19 -9.86 10.15
CA GLY A 719 -21.29 -10.30 11.01
C GLY A 719 -20.92 -10.33 12.50
N ALA A 720 -19.68 -10.72 12.82
CA ALA A 720 -19.16 -10.70 14.18
C ALA A 720 -18.99 -9.26 14.70
N ILE A 721 -18.38 -8.38 13.90
CA ILE A 721 -18.23 -6.94 14.22
C ILE A 721 -19.61 -6.29 14.41
N LYS A 722 -20.55 -6.55 13.48
CA LYS A 722 -21.93 -6.04 13.56
C LYS A 722 -22.64 -6.47 14.85
N SER A 723 -22.45 -7.72 15.26
CA SER A 723 -23.02 -8.24 16.52
C SER A 723 -22.38 -7.58 17.74
N LEU A 724 -21.05 -7.48 17.77
CA LEU A 724 -20.30 -6.80 18.83
C LEU A 724 -20.72 -5.34 19.00
N ILE A 725 -20.87 -4.60 17.89
CA ILE A 725 -21.36 -3.21 17.87
C ILE A 725 -22.77 -3.14 18.46
N LYS A 726 -23.69 -3.98 17.98
CA LYS A 726 -25.09 -3.98 18.44
C LYS A 726 -25.18 -4.17 19.94
N ASP A 727 -24.44 -5.13 20.49
CA ASP A 727 -24.48 -5.46 21.91
C ASP A 727 -23.78 -4.39 22.75
N SER A 728 -22.56 -4.00 22.38
CA SER A 728 -21.75 -3.06 23.15
C SER A 728 -22.29 -1.64 23.13
N ALA A 729 -22.75 -1.15 21.97
CA ALA A 729 -23.31 0.20 21.87
C ALA A 729 -24.64 0.34 22.64
N SER A 730 -25.48 -0.69 22.64
CA SER A 730 -26.72 -0.72 23.44
C SER A 730 -26.42 -0.79 24.94
N LEU A 731 -25.42 -1.58 25.33
CA LEU A 731 -24.99 -1.70 26.72
C LEU A 731 -24.35 -0.40 27.22
N LEU A 732 -23.61 0.31 26.36
CA LEU A 732 -23.02 1.62 26.67
C LEU A 732 -24.10 2.63 27.06
N TRP A 733 -25.17 2.75 26.26
CA TRP A 733 -26.32 3.61 26.58
C TRP A 733 -26.98 3.19 27.91
N THR A 734 -27.24 1.90 28.08
CA THR A 734 -27.90 1.36 29.28
C THR A 734 -27.09 1.66 30.54
N ASN A 735 -25.77 1.44 30.52
CA ASN A 735 -24.89 1.71 31.66
C ASN A 735 -24.82 3.23 31.96
N ALA A 736 -24.84 4.09 30.95
CA ALA A 736 -24.89 5.53 31.16
C ALA A 736 -26.19 5.96 31.86
N VAL A 737 -27.33 5.40 31.42
CA VAL A 737 -28.64 5.60 32.06
C VAL A 737 -28.62 5.11 33.50
N ASP A 738 -28.21 3.86 33.74
CA ASP A 738 -28.20 3.24 35.06
C ASP A 738 -27.28 4.00 36.04
N THR A 739 -26.13 4.49 35.57
CA THR A 739 -25.20 5.25 36.39
C THR A 739 -25.81 6.59 36.83
N VAL A 740 -26.41 7.34 35.92
CA VAL A 740 -27.07 8.62 36.25
C VAL A 740 -28.29 8.39 37.15
N GLN A 741 -28.98 7.25 37.01
CA GLN A 741 -30.19 6.91 37.75
C GLN A 741 -29.97 6.15 39.08
N ALA A 742 -28.73 5.81 39.42
CA ALA A 742 -28.42 5.02 40.61
C ALA A 742 -28.89 5.71 41.92
N PRO A 743 -29.39 4.97 42.92
CA PRO A 743 -29.83 5.55 44.19
C PRO A 743 -28.63 5.96 45.08
N PRO A 744 -28.74 7.01 45.90
CA PRO A 744 -27.70 7.38 46.86
C PRO A 744 -27.33 6.23 47.83
N PRO A 745 -26.06 6.08 48.25
CA PRO A 745 -24.92 6.94 47.94
C PRO A 745 -24.29 6.64 46.56
N ASN A 746 -24.83 5.66 45.82
CA ASN A 746 -24.31 5.20 44.53
C ASN A 746 -24.73 6.11 43.36
N ASN A 747 -25.47 7.20 43.59
CA ASN A 747 -25.76 8.25 42.59
C ASN A 747 -24.53 9.10 42.23
N SER A 748 -23.33 8.59 42.49
CA SER A 748 -22.21 9.39 42.99
C SER A 748 -21.83 10.55 42.08
N ASN A 749 -22.00 10.44 40.76
CA ASN A 749 -21.50 11.41 39.79
C ASN A 749 -22.38 11.48 38.51
N PRO A 750 -23.58 12.10 38.49
CA PRO A 750 -24.33 12.32 37.26
C PRO A 750 -23.50 13.12 36.24
N ASP A 751 -23.11 12.47 35.16
CA ASP A 751 -22.12 12.96 34.20
C ASP A 751 -22.39 12.37 32.82
N ASP A 752 -22.43 13.20 31.78
CA ASP A 752 -22.66 12.81 30.39
C ASP A 752 -21.35 12.59 29.60
N ARG A 753 -20.23 13.17 30.09
CA ARG A 753 -18.91 13.06 29.45
C ARG A 753 -18.42 11.62 29.29
N PRO A 754 -18.60 10.69 30.26
CA PRO A 754 -18.14 9.32 30.10
C PRO A 754 -18.77 8.59 28.91
N LEU A 755 -20.08 8.79 28.66
CA LEU A 755 -20.77 8.24 27.48
C LEU A 755 -20.20 8.84 26.19
N TYR A 756 -20.07 10.17 26.14
CA TYR A 756 -19.55 10.88 24.97
C TYR A 756 -18.13 10.42 24.59
N TRP A 757 -17.19 10.42 25.54
CA TRP A 757 -15.81 10.04 25.29
C TRP A 757 -15.65 8.54 24.97
N ALA A 758 -16.42 7.66 25.61
CA ALA A 758 -16.40 6.24 25.29
C ALA A 758 -16.83 5.98 23.84
N ARG A 759 -17.86 6.69 23.37
CA ARG A 759 -18.35 6.58 21.98
C ARG A 759 -17.26 6.98 20.99
N LEU A 760 -16.66 8.16 21.16
CA LEU A 760 -15.56 8.61 20.29
C LEU A 760 -14.38 7.63 20.29
N LYS A 761 -13.98 7.12 21.46
CA LYS A 761 -12.87 6.16 21.59
C LYS A 761 -13.16 4.85 20.86
N MET A 762 -14.38 4.33 20.95
CA MET A 762 -14.82 3.10 20.28
C MET A 762 -14.95 3.30 18.76
N GLU A 763 -15.45 4.44 18.30
CA GLU A 763 -15.50 4.79 16.87
C GLU A 763 -14.10 4.89 16.26
N VAL A 764 -13.13 5.49 16.98
CA VAL A 764 -11.74 5.51 16.54
C VAL A 764 -11.17 4.09 16.44
N ALA A 765 -11.52 3.20 17.37
CA ALA A 765 -11.08 1.80 17.31
C ALA A 765 -11.63 1.08 16.07
N LEU A 766 -12.90 1.32 15.70
CA LEU A 766 -13.50 0.82 14.46
C LEU A 766 -12.77 1.36 13.23
N LYS A 767 -12.56 2.69 13.15
CA LYS A 767 -11.89 3.34 12.00
C LYS A 767 -10.43 2.90 11.82
N LYS A 768 -9.79 2.43 12.90
CA LYS A 768 -8.41 1.89 12.89
C LYS A 768 -8.34 0.38 12.74
N HIS A 769 -9.48 -0.33 12.74
CA HIS A 769 -9.48 -1.77 12.70
C HIS A 769 -9.02 -2.30 11.32
N PRO A 770 -8.09 -3.27 11.23
CA PRO A 770 -7.51 -3.72 9.97
C PRO A 770 -8.50 -4.19 8.90
N TYR A 771 -9.66 -4.70 9.32
CA TYR A 771 -10.72 -5.14 8.39
C TYR A 771 -11.26 -4.00 7.52
N PHE A 772 -11.33 -2.77 8.06
CA PHE A 772 -11.85 -1.61 7.36
C PHE A 772 -10.77 -0.82 6.59
N LEU A 773 -9.56 -1.39 6.45
CA LEU A 773 -8.55 -0.81 5.58
C LEU A 773 -9.12 -0.64 4.15
N GLY A 774 -8.84 0.51 3.55
CA GLY A 774 -9.43 0.94 2.29
C GLY A 774 -10.85 1.53 2.36
N ASP A 775 -11.52 1.57 3.52
CA ASP A 775 -12.80 2.31 3.70
C ASP A 775 -12.58 3.78 4.14
N ILE A 776 -11.32 4.21 4.18
CA ILE A 776 -10.89 5.56 4.52
C ILE A 776 -10.19 6.18 3.31
N ASP A 777 -10.65 7.37 2.92
CA ASP A 777 -10.06 8.14 1.81
C ASP A 777 -8.77 8.87 2.19
N ALA A 778 -8.11 9.48 1.21
CA ALA A 778 -6.85 10.20 1.39
C ALA A 778 -6.90 11.40 2.34
N ASN A 779 -8.10 11.90 2.65
CA ASN A 779 -8.37 12.98 3.60
C ASN A 779 -8.77 12.46 4.99
N SER A 780 -8.54 11.18 5.25
CA SER A 780 -8.96 10.48 6.46
C SER A 780 -10.47 10.56 6.72
N GLN A 781 -11.29 10.65 5.66
CA GLN A 781 -12.74 10.57 5.76
C GLN A 781 -13.23 9.16 5.48
N VAL A 782 -14.31 8.76 6.16
CA VAL A 782 -14.98 7.48 5.90
C VAL A 782 -15.69 7.56 4.55
N ILE A 783 -15.44 6.58 3.69
CA ILE A 783 -16.08 6.47 2.38
C ILE A 783 -17.57 6.16 2.59
N VAL A 784 -18.44 7.01 2.05
CA VAL A 784 -19.90 6.87 2.16
C VAL A 784 -20.36 5.54 1.57
N ASN A 785 -21.27 4.86 2.26
CA ASN A 785 -21.78 3.52 1.95
C ASN A 785 -20.74 2.38 2.05
N SER A 786 -19.53 2.62 2.56
CA SER A 786 -18.60 1.53 2.86
C SER A 786 -19.11 0.66 4.02
N GLU A 787 -18.53 -0.53 4.19
CA GLU A 787 -18.86 -1.39 5.34
C GLU A 787 -18.57 -0.68 6.68
N LEU A 788 -17.51 0.14 6.75
CA LEU A 788 -17.21 0.97 7.92
C LEU A 788 -18.30 2.03 8.17
N ASP A 789 -18.81 2.68 7.13
CA ASP A 789 -19.88 3.67 7.24
C ASP A 789 -21.18 3.04 7.79
N GLU A 790 -21.53 1.83 7.31
CA GLU A 790 -22.66 1.07 7.85
C GLU A 790 -22.45 0.73 9.33
N MET A 791 -21.24 0.30 9.71
CA MET A 791 -20.92 -0.07 11.09
C MET A 791 -20.91 1.14 12.04
N LEU A 792 -20.39 2.29 11.60
CA LEU A 792 -20.43 3.53 12.37
C LEU A 792 -21.86 4.05 12.51
N THR A 793 -22.68 3.97 11.45
CA THR A 793 -24.10 4.32 11.50
C THR A 793 -24.84 3.45 12.52
N LEU A 794 -24.64 2.13 12.48
CA LEU A 794 -25.23 1.21 13.46
C LEU A 794 -24.76 1.54 14.90
N PHE A 795 -23.48 1.86 15.08
CA PHE A 795 -22.92 2.24 16.37
C PHE A 795 -23.57 3.52 16.90
N GLU A 796 -23.65 4.57 16.10
CA GLU A 796 -24.29 5.85 16.40
C GLU A 796 -25.77 5.63 16.78
N GLU A 797 -26.53 4.87 16.00
CA GLU A 797 -27.95 4.59 16.25
C GLU A 797 -28.24 3.87 17.57
N LYS A 798 -27.36 2.95 17.96
CA LYS A 798 -27.51 2.17 19.20
C LYS A 798 -27.02 2.94 20.41
N SER A 799 -25.84 3.57 20.31
CA SER A 799 -25.23 4.29 21.42
C SER A 799 -25.92 5.61 21.75
N ARG A 800 -26.70 6.19 20.82
CA ARG A 800 -27.53 7.39 21.04
C ARG A 800 -29.00 7.09 21.34
N ASN A 801 -29.36 5.80 21.36
CA ASN A 801 -30.71 5.30 21.56
C ASN A 801 -31.74 5.70 20.48
N TYR A 802 -31.30 6.07 19.27
CA TYR A 802 -32.21 6.37 18.17
C TYR A 802 -33.13 5.21 17.81
N THR A 803 -32.61 3.98 17.87
CA THR A 803 -33.38 2.76 17.59
C THR A 803 -33.84 2.01 18.84
N GLY A 804 -33.64 2.59 20.03
CA GLY A 804 -34.02 1.99 21.31
C GLY A 804 -35.23 2.65 21.99
N VAL A 805 -35.75 3.75 21.43
CA VAL A 805 -37.01 4.36 21.89
C VAL A 805 -38.17 3.36 21.78
N ASN A 806 -38.70 2.94 22.93
CA ASN A 806 -39.76 1.96 22.99
C ASN A 806 -40.84 2.32 24.02
N PHE A 807 -42.07 2.52 23.53
CA PHE A 807 -43.25 2.81 24.34
C PHE A 807 -44.14 1.59 24.62
N SER A 808 -43.73 0.37 24.24
CA SER A 808 -44.52 -0.86 24.44
C SER A 808 -44.81 -1.15 25.91
N ASN A 809 -43.95 -0.69 26.81
CA ASN A 809 -44.06 -0.88 28.27
C ASN A 809 -44.84 0.25 28.96
N ALA A 810 -45.43 1.18 28.20
CA ALA A 810 -46.27 2.22 28.79
C ALA A 810 -47.49 1.58 29.47
N PRO A 811 -47.80 1.92 30.75
CA PRO A 811 -49.04 1.47 31.38
C PRO A 811 -50.27 1.83 30.54
N SER A 812 -51.34 1.04 30.66
CA SER A 812 -52.57 1.34 29.93
C SER A 812 -53.08 2.74 30.26
N GLY A 813 -53.31 3.56 29.23
CA GLY A 813 -53.72 4.96 29.37
C GLY A 813 -52.59 5.92 29.79
N ALA A 814 -51.34 5.45 29.86
CA ALA A 814 -50.20 6.33 30.13
C ALA A 814 -49.85 7.21 28.93
N LYS A 815 -49.44 8.44 29.22
CA LYS A 815 -48.92 9.38 28.21
C LYS A 815 -47.54 8.93 27.74
N LYS A 816 -47.22 9.22 26.48
CA LYS A 816 -45.92 8.88 25.86
C LYS A 816 -45.15 10.16 25.59
N ILE A 817 -44.02 10.31 26.26
CA ILE A 817 -43.20 11.52 26.22
C ILE A 817 -41.84 11.18 25.62
N LEU A 818 -41.45 11.91 24.58
CA LEU A 818 -40.13 11.83 24.01
C LEU A 818 -39.34 13.09 24.36
N ILE A 819 -38.14 12.93 24.91
CA ILE A 819 -37.24 14.05 25.19
C ILE A 819 -35.91 13.88 24.43
N THR A 820 -35.30 14.98 24.01
CA THR A 820 -33.99 14.94 23.34
C THR A 820 -32.98 15.81 24.08
N GLY A 821 -31.71 15.44 24.03
CA GLY A 821 -30.59 16.21 24.57
C GLY A 821 -29.43 16.24 23.58
N PHE A 822 -28.31 16.86 23.97
CA PHE A 822 -27.13 16.99 23.14
C PHE A 822 -25.85 16.50 23.83
N ASP A 823 -24.88 16.11 23.01
CA ASP A 823 -23.51 15.85 23.45
C ASP A 823 -22.83 17.10 24.04
N PRO A 824 -21.75 16.93 24.84
CA PRO A 824 -20.80 18.00 25.14
C PRO A 824 -20.28 18.73 23.89
N PHE A 825 -20.00 20.04 24.03
CA PHE A 825 -19.49 20.91 22.95
C PHE A 825 -18.60 22.03 23.51
N ASN A 826 -17.92 22.78 22.63
CA ASN A 826 -16.90 23.80 22.98
C ASN A 826 -15.73 23.23 23.82
N LEU A 827 -15.38 21.96 23.58
CA LEU A 827 -14.35 21.23 24.32
C LEU A 827 -12.93 21.73 24.03
N ASP A 828 -12.73 22.47 22.94
CA ASP A 828 -11.46 23.12 22.60
C ASP A 828 -11.17 24.36 23.46
N SER A 829 -12.23 24.98 24.00
CA SER A 829 -12.16 26.17 24.84
C SER A 829 -12.25 25.84 26.33
N ASN A 830 -12.95 24.74 26.65
CA ASN A 830 -13.09 24.20 28.00
C ASN A 830 -13.21 22.68 27.92
N GLU A 831 -12.09 21.99 28.07
CA GLU A 831 -11.99 20.55 27.89
C GLU A 831 -12.72 19.75 28.99
N GLU A 832 -13.11 20.41 30.09
CA GLU A 832 -13.92 19.83 31.16
C GLU A 832 -15.43 20.07 30.99
N GLN A 833 -15.86 20.76 29.93
CA GLN A 833 -17.27 21.07 29.69
C GLN A 833 -18.14 19.80 29.60
N TRP A 834 -19.20 19.77 30.40
CA TRP A 834 -20.32 18.82 30.30
C TRP A 834 -21.56 19.48 29.68
N ASN A 835 -22.55 18.70 29.27
CA ASN A 835 -23.84 19.21 28.78
C ASN A 835 -25.00 18.75 29.68
N PRO A 836 -25.58 19.66 30.50
CA PRO A 836 -26.68 19.33 31.39
C PRO A 836 -27.91 18.74 30.68
N SER A 837 -28.10 19.00 29.38
CA SER A 837 -29.18 18.35 28.62
C SER A 837 -28.97 16.84 28.48
N GLY A 838 -27.72 16.37 28.29
CA GLY A 838 -27.35 14.96 28.29
C GLY A 838 -27.64 14.29 29.64
N ILE A 839 -27.28 14.96 30.74
CA ILE A 839 -27.57 14.49 32.10
C ILE A 839 -29.09 14.36 32.32
N ALA A 840 -29.87 15.36 31.89
CA ALA A 840 -31.32 15.36 32.06
C ALA A 840 -32.00 14.19 31.34
N ILE A 841 -31.62 13.91 30.09
CA ILE A 841 -32.22 12.83 29.32
C ILE A 841 -31.86 11.45 29.83
N LEU A 842 -30.63 11.26 30.35
CA LEU A 842 -30.19 10.01 30.95
C LEU A 842 -30.93 9.76 32.27
N ALA A 843 -31.12 10.80 33.08
CA ALA A 843 -31.84 10.70 34.35
C ALA A 843 -33.33 10.32 34.21
N LEU A 844 -33.95 10.68 33.08
CA LEU A 844 -35.38 10.50 32.84
C LEU A 844 -35.72 9.34 31.89
N HIS A 845 -34.73 8.82 31.15
CA HIS A 845 -34.93 7.71 30.23
C HIS A 845 -35.61 6.51 30.91
N GLY A 846 -36.68 5.98 30.31
CA GLY A 846 -37.38 4.80 30.82
C GLY A 846 -38.17 4.99 32.12
N LYS A 847 -38.16 6.20 32.72
CA LYS A 847 -38.94 6.47 33.94
C LYS A 847 -40.42 6.62 33.63
N ILE A 848 -41.24 6.12 34.55
CA ILE A 848 -42.68 6.39 34.59
C ILE A 848 -42.93 7.50 35.63
N LYS A 849 -43.47 8.63 35.19
CA LYS A 849 -43.76 9.81 36.02
C LYS A 849 -45.17 10.31 35.74
N ASN A 850 -45.98 10.52 36.79
CA ASN A 850 -47.37 10.95 36.67
C ASN A 850 -48.19 10.20 35.60
N ASN A 851 -48.07 8.86 35.58
CA ASN A 851 -48.67 7.99 34.55
C ASN A 851 -48.25 8.34 33.11
N ALA A 852 -46.99 8.73 32.90
CA ALA A 852 -46.39 8.91 31.59
C ALA A 852 -45.06 8.16 31.50
N LEU A 853 -44.83 7.44 30.40
CA LEU A 853 -43.55 6.81 30.10
C LEU A 853 -42.69 7.79 29.29
N ILE A 854 -41.48 8.05 29.79
CA ILE A 854 -40.50 8.91 29.15
C ILE A 854 -39.50 8.05 28.40
N GLN A 855 -39.25 8.38 27.14
CA GLN A 855 -38.15 7.86 26.33
C GLN A 855 -37.28 9.03 25.87
N SER A 856 -36.02 8.74 25.56
CA SER A 856 -35.07 9.79 25.22
C SER A 856 -34.04 9.36 24.18
N MET A 857 -33.44 10.35 23.52
CA MET A 857 -32.33 10.20 22.58
C MET A 857 -31.37 11.39 22.69
N ILE A 858 -30.10 11.19 22.33
CA ILE A 858 -29.07 12.23 22.36
C ILE A 858 -28.59 12.56 20.95
N PHE A 859 -28.60 13.84 20.57
CA PHE A 859 -28.15 14.30 19.25
C PHE A 859 -26.72 14.86 19.30
N PRO A 860 -25.94 14.67 18.22
CA PRO A 860 -24.63 15.29 18.10
C PRO A 860 -24.74 16.81 17.97
N VAL A 861 -23.70 17.52 18.41
CA VAL A 861 -23.50 18.94 18.12
C VAL A 861 -22.68 19.05 16.83
N ARG A 862 -23.26 18.61 15.72
CA ARG A 862 -22.64 18.57 14.38
C ARG A 862 -23.66 19.01 13.31
N PHE A 863 -23.30 19.98 12.47
CA PHE A 863 -24.20 20.51 11.44
C PHE A 863 -24.47 19.51 10.32
N LYS A 864 -23.43 18.74 9.93
CA LYS A 864 -23.52 17.74 8.86
C LYS A 864 -24.61 16.70 9.14
N ASP A 865 -24.72 16.21 10.37
CA ASP A 865 -25.74 15.23 10.79
C ASP A 865 -27.17 15.77 10.62
N PHE A 866 -27.39 17.06 10.94
CA PHE A 866 -28.68 17.72 10.73
C PHE A 866 -29.00 17.90 9.24
N ASP A 867 -27.98 18.21 8.43
CA ASP A 867 -28.13 18.34 6.99
C ASP A 867 -28.31 16.99 6.28
N LEU A 868 -27.98 15.88 6.94
CA LEU A 868 -28.31 14.50 6.52
C LEU A 868 -29.70 14.05 7.03
N GLY A 869 -30.45 14.93 7.71
CA GLY A 869 -31.82 14.67 8.14
C GLY A 869 -31.94 13.79 9.39
N PHE A 870 -30.93 13.76 10.28
CA PHE A 870 -30.96 12.94 11.50
C PHE A 870 -32.20 13.20 12.37
N VAL A 871 -32.58 14.46 12.52
CA VAL A 871 -33.76 14.83 13.33
C VAL A 871 -35.01 14.17 12.77
N GLU A 872 -35.23 14.29 11.47
CA GLU A 872 -36.39 13.73 10.80
C GLU A 872 -36.33 12.20 10.77
N ASN A 873 -35.19 11.60 10.44
CA ASN A 873 -35.03 10.13 10.40
C ASN A 873 -35.36 9.46 11.74
N TYR A 874 -34.95 10.05 12.87
CA TYR A 874 -35.08 9.41 14.18
C TYR A 874 -36.29 9.85 15.00
N ILE A 875 -36.90 11.01 14.71
CA ILE A 875 -38.13 11.44 15.39
C ILE A 875 -39.39 11.03 14.62
N ASN A 876 -39.36 11.02 13.28
CA ASN A 876 -40.52 10.69 12.45
C ASN A 876 -41.16 9.32 12.76
N PRO A 877 -40.41 8.24 13.07
CA PRO A 877 -41.00 6.96 13.44
C PRO A 877 -41.88 7.03 14.70
N HIS A 878 -41.68 8.03 15.56
CA HIS A 878 -42.35 8.15 16.86
C HIS A 878 -43.34 9.31 16.94
N ILE A 879 -43.18 10.35 16.12
CA ILE A 879 -43.87 11.65 16.28
C ILE A 879 -45.40 11.54 16.29
N GLN A 880 -45.99 10.61 15.54
CA GLN A 880 -47.44 10.39 15.50
C GLN A 880 -47.99 9.61 16.71
N TYR A 881 -47.11 9.00 17.51
CA TYR A 881 -47.45 8.07 18.59
C TYR A 881 -47.13 8.59 19.99
N VAL A 882 -46.61 9.82 20.10
CA VAL A 882 -46.25 10.47 21.36
C VAL A 882 -47.19 11.64 21.65
N ASP A 883 -47.49 11.89 22.92
CA ASP A 883 -48.32 13.01 23.36
C ASP A 883 -47.51 14.31 23.49
N MET A 884 -46.20 14.19 23.74
CA MET A 884 -45.32 15.34 23.89
C MET A 884 -43.89 15.06 23.41
N ILE A 885 -43.29 16.04 22.73
CA ILE A 885 -41.84 16.10 22.44
C ILE A 885 -41.23 17.36 23.09
N ILE A 886 -40.24 17.18 23.96
CA ILE A 886 -39.45 18.29 24.51
C ILE A 886 -38.00 18.14 24.06
N THR A 887 -37.54 19.08 23.25
CA THR A 887 -36.11 19.20 22.94
C THR A 887 -35.42 19.98 24.06
N ILE A 888 -34.31 19.47 24.59
CA ILE A 888 -33.63 20.03 25.76
C ILE A 888 -32.22 20.43 25.36
N SER A 889 -31.73 21.59 25.79
CA SER A 889 -30.37 22.05 25.49
C SER A 889 -29.80 22.89 26.61
N GLN A 890 -28.47 22.87 26.78
CA GLN A 890 -27.79 23.81 27.67
C GLN A 890 -28.03 25.24 27.20
N GLY A 891 -28.47 26.11 28.11
CA GLY A 891 -28.84 27.48 27.82
C GLY A 891 -28.13 28.49 28.73
N ARG A 892 -28.90 29.13 29.62
CA ARG A 892 -28.46 30.29 30.42
C ARG A 892 -28.24 29.89 31.87
N ASN A 893 -28.52 30.75 32.85
CA ASN A 893 -28.41 30.45 34.28
C ASN A 893 -29.77 30.09 34.93
N ARG A 894 -30.75 29.67 34.12
CA ARG A 894 -32.13 29.33 34.54
C ARG A 894 -32.76 28.38 33.51
N PHE A 895 -34.00 27.94 33.77
CA PHE A 895 -34.80 27.20 32.81
C PHE A 895 -35.60 28.17 31.94
N ASP A 896 -35.48 28.06 30.62
CA ASP A 896 -36.23 28.86 29.65
C ASP A 896 -37.10 27.93 28.78
N ILE A 897 -38.42 28.08 28.84
CA ILE A 897 -39.34 27.50 27.85
C ILE A 897 -39.35 28.44 26.65
N GLU A 898 -38.79 27.99 25.54
CA GLU A 898 -38.60 28.82 24.36
C GLU A 898 -39.89 28.90 23.56
N ARG A 899 -40.36 30.13 23.29
CA ARG A 899 -41.59 30.35 22.52
C ARG A 899 -41.37 30.09 21.03
N PHE A 900 -40.37 30.73 20.43
CA PHE A 900 -40.20 30.79 18.99
C PHE A 900 -39.01 29.94 18.54
N ALA A 901 -39.27 29.03 17.60
CA ALA A 901 -38.25 28.38 16.80
C ALA A 901 -38.05 29.18 15.52
N GLY A 902 -36.81 29.56 15.21
CA GLY A 902 -36.47 30.30 13.99
C GLY A 902 -35.87 29.39 12.91
N LYS A 903 -36.14 29.67 11.63
CA LYS A 903 -35.60 28.90 10.50
C LYS A 903 -34.08 29.03 10.34
N LYS A 904 -33.46 30.16 10.71
CA LYS A 904 -32.06 30.41 10.33
C LYS A 904 -31.05 29.70 11.24
N ARG A 905 -30.00 29.13 10.64
CA ARG A 905 -28.76 28.70 11.30
C ARG A 905 -27.71 29.81 11.26
N SER A 906 -26.94 29.99 12.33
CA SER A 906 -25.82 30.94 12.37
C SER A 906 -24.73 30.58 11.36
N ALA A 907 -24.13 31.60 10.72
CA ALA A 907 -22.98 31.43 9.83
C ALA A 907 -21.63 31.64 10.52
N THR A 908 -21.63 32.06 11.79
CA THR A 908 -20.40 32.43 12.54
C THR A 908 -20.07 31.49 13.69
N LEU A 909 -21.00 30.59 14.05
CA LEU A 909 -20.77 29.58 15.08
C LEU A 909 -20.24 28.30 14.43
N THR A 910 -19.33 27.64 15.12
CA THR A 910 -18.77 26.34 14.74
C THR A 910 -19.40 25.21 15.52
N ASP A 911 -19.35 23.99 14.98
CA ASP A 911 -19.79 22.75 15.64
C ASP A 911 -18.62 21.96 16.24
N ASN A 912 -18.86 20.75 16.76
CA ASN A 912 -17.81 19.93 17.37
C ASN A 912 -16.70 19.50 16.38
N LEU A 913 -16.94 19.57 15.08
CA LEU A 913 -15.91 19.32 14.05
C LEU A 913 -15.21 20.63 13.62
N ASN A 914 -15.48 21.73 14.34
CA ASN A 914 -15.03 23.08 14.04
C ASN A 914 -15.49 23.59 12.66
N VAL A 915 -16.63 23.10 12.18
CA VAL A 915 -17.20 23.51 10.90
C VAL A 915 -18.15 24.68 11.13
N SER A 916 -17.98 25.77 10.37
CA SER A 916 -18.89 26.91 10.43
C SER A 916 -20.25 26.59 9.81
N GLY A 917 -21.32 27.09 10.41
CA GLY A 917 -22.68 26.85 9.92
C GLY A 917 -22.93 27.41 8.51
N ILE A 918 -23.61 26.63 7.67
CA ILE A 918 -24.13 27.05 6.36
C ILE A 918 -25.66 26.97 6.33
N ALA A 919 -26.29 27.34 5.21
CA ALA A 919 -27.74 27.21 5.06
C ALA A 919 -28.16 25.73 5.23
N PRO A 920 -29.11 25.42 6.15
CA PRO A 920 -29.49 24.06 6.46
C PRO A 920 -30.30 23.40 5.33
N THR A 921 -30.11 22.08 5.17
CA THR A 921 -30.98 21.24 4.35
C THR A 921 -32.14 20.70 5.19
N TYR A 922 -33.38 20.93 4.75
CA TYR A 922 -34.59 20.49 5.45
C TYR A 922 -35.25 19.29 4.80
N TYR A 923 -35.92 18.50 5.64
CA TYR A 923 -36.61 17.29 5.24
C TYR A 923 -38.05 17.28 5.74
N LEU A 924 -38.93 16.59 5.02
CA LEU A 924 -40.29 16.26 5.47
C LEU A 924 -40.56 14.76 5.33
N PRO A 925 -41.37 14.17 6.24
CA PRO A 925 -41.81 12.78 6.11
C PRO A 925 -42.62 12.51 4.84
N ILE A 926 -42.37 11.39 4.17
CA ILE A 926 -43.27 10.78 3.18
C ILE A 926 -44.20 9.78 3.88
N ASN A 927 -43.61 8.96 4.74
CA ASN A 927 -44.26 7.97 5.60
C ASN A 927 -43.44 7.86 6.91
N ASN A 928 -43.73 6.90 7.78
CA ASN A 928 -43.06 6.76 9.09
C ASN A 928 -41.60 6.24 9.02
N THR A 929 -41.08 5.86 7.86
CA THR A 929 -39.70 5.35 7.67
C THR A 929 -38.94 6.05 6.55
N THR A 930 -39.53 7.01 5.85
CA THR A 930 -38.93 7.66 4.67
C THR A 930 -39.15 9.16 4.72
N ILE A 931 -38.09 9.92 4.42
CA ILE A 931 -38.08 11.39 4.36
C ILE A 931 -37.68 11.88 2.95
N GLN A 932 -37.98 13.13 2.63
CA GLN A 932 -37.56 13.78 1.39
C GLN A 932 -37.04 15.19 1.66
N VAL A 933 -36.05 15.62 0.89
CA VAL A 933 -35.55 17.00 0.88
C VAL A 933 -36.65 17.93 0.40
N ILE A 934 -36.75 19.13 0.99
CA ILE A 934 -37.73 20.15 0.62
C ILE A 934 -37.11 21.52 0.38
N ASP A 935 -37.79 22.32 -0.43
CA ASP A 935 -37.43 23.73 -0.58
C ASP A 935 -37.79 24.52 0.69
N SER A 936 -36.76 25.04 1.36
CA SER A 936 -36.87 25.85 2.58
C SER A 936 -37.69 27.13 2.42
N SER A 937 -37.93 27.59 1.18
CA SER A 937 -38.81 28.73 0.88
C SER A 937 -40.28 28.45 1.23
N SER A 938 -40.68 27.18 1.25
CA SER A 938 -42.01 26.73 1.63
C SER A 938 -42.25 26.69 3.14
N LEU A 939 -41.19 26.80 3.94
CA LEU A 939 -41.25 26.73 5.40
C LEU A 939 -41.45 28.10 6.06
N SER A 940 -42.29 28.12 7.10
CA SER A 940 -42.54 29.32 7.91
C SER A 940 -41.28 29.80 8.62
N GLU A 941 -41.04 31.11 8.64
CA GLU A 941 -39.84 31.71 9.25
C GLU A 941 -39.74 31.46 10.76
N PHE A 942 -40.89 31.53 11.46
CA PHE A 942 -41.00 31.27 12.89
C PHE A 942 -42.13 30.28 13.18
N LEU A 943 -41.91 29.42 14.17
CA LEU A 943 -42.88 28.46 14.69
C LEU A 943 -42.98 28.58 16.21
N GLU A 944 -44.18 28.40 16.77
CA GLU A 944 -44.40 28.50 18.22
C GLU A 944 -44.42 27.14 18.92
N SER A 945 -43.90 27.12 20.16
CA SER A 945 -44.11 26.03 21.09
C SER A 945 -45.58 25.84 21.42
N THR A 946 -46.00 24.57 21.56
CA THR A 946 -47.31 24.16 22.05
C THR A 946 -47.22 23.49 23.42
N LEU A 947 -46.09 23.60 24.13
CA LEU A 947 -45.96 23.05 25.48
C LEU A 947 -47.02 23.64 26.44
N PRO A 948 -47.47 22.89 27.46
CA PRO A 948 -48.52 23.33 28.38
C PRO A 948 -48.00 24.36 29.39
N LEU A 949 -47.82 25.60 28.92
CA LEU A 949 -47.20 26.71 29.66
C LEU A 949 -47.86 26.98 31.02
N SER A 950 -49.17 26.81 31.12
CA SER A 950 -49.93 27.06 32.36
C SER A 950 -49.55 26.13 33.50
N SER A 951 -49.05 24.93 33.19
CA SER A 951 -48.59 23.97 34.20
C SER A 951 -47.09 24.14 34.48
N MET A 952 -46.30 24.49 33.46
CA MET A 952 -44.84 24.56 33.57
C MET A 952 -44.30 25.86 34.19
N ILE A 953 -44.86 27.03 33.83
CA ILE A 953 -44.32 28.35 34.26
C ILE A 953 -44.74 28.73 35.68
N PRO A 954 -46.02 28.61 36.08
CA PRO A 954 -46.43 28.76 37.47
C PRO A 954 -46.12 27.50 38.29
N GLY A 955 -45.42 26.51 37.71
CA GLY A 955 -45.24 25.17 38.24
C GLY A 955 -44.58 25.14 39.63
N THR A 956 -44.15 23.96 40.06
CA THR A 956 -43.70 23.76 41.45
C THR A 956 -42.42 24.52 41.80
N LEU A 957 -41.61 24.92 40.81
CA LEU A 957 -40.40 25.73 41.02
C LEU A 957 -40.66 27.25 41.00
N GLY A 958 -41.86 27.69 40.58
CA GLY A 958 -42.24 29.09 40.45
C GLY A 958 -41.66 29.81 39.22
N ASN A 959 -42.24 30.98 38.91
CA ASN A 959 -41.95 31.78 37.71
C ASN A 959 -40.53 32.36 37.66
N THR A 960 -39.80 32.41 38.77
CA THR A 960 -38.44 32.97 38.83
C THR A 960 -37.36 31.97 38.41
N LYS A 961 -37.65 30.66 38.44
CA LYS A 961 -36.74 29.60 37.99
C LYS A 961 -37.05 29.10 36.58
N VAL A 962 -38.33 29.08 36.20
CA VAL A 962 -38.79 28.66 34.88
C VAL A 962 -39.44 29.84 34.17
N VAL A 963 -38.79 30.31 33.11
CA VAL A 963 -39.18 31.54 32.39
C VAL A 963 -39.73 31.19 31.02
N TYR A 964 -40.80 31.86 30.61
CA TYR A 964 -41.30 31.77 29.24
C TYR A 964 -40.55 32.77 28.37
N ASN A 965 -39.53 32.29 27.67
CA ASN A 965 -38.68 33.15 26.86
C ASN A 965 -39.32 33.41 25.49
N GLN A 966 -39.71 34.66 25.27
CA GLN A 966 -40.43 35.11 24.09
C GLN A 966 -39.55 36.01 23.20
N SER A 967 -38.25 36.09 23.46
CA SER A 967 -37.32 36.84 22.62
C SER A 967 -37.26 36.27 21.20
N TYR A 968 -37.05 37.10 20.20
CA TYR A 968 -36.68 36.67 18.86
C TYR A 968 -35.98 37.82 18.13
N LEU A 969 -35.26 37.49 17.05
CA LEU A 969 -34.63 38.45 16.16
C LEU A 969 -35.04 38.17 14.72
N SER A 970 -35.53 39.18 14.02
CA SER A 970 -35.85 39.14 12.60
C SER A 970 -35.14 40.26 11.84
N ASN A 971 -35.32 40.28 10.52
CA ASN A 971 -34.84 41.38 9.67
C ASN A 971 -35.52 42.74 9.94
N LEU A 972 -36.66 42.77 10.65
CA LEU A 972 -37.45 43.98 10.88
C LEU A 972 -37.59 44.34 12.36
N SER A 973 -37.44 43.38 13.27
CA SER A 973 -37.65 43.59 14.68
C SER A 973 -36.64 42.82 15.54
N SER A 974 -36.25 43.45 16.64
CA SER A 974 -35.56 42.81 17.75
C SER A 974 -36.35 43.15 19.01
N LEU A 975 -37.06 42.18 19.61
CA LEU A 975 -37.72 42.42 20.90
C LEU A 975 -36.79 41.94 22.02
N PRO A 976 -36.23 42.84 22.86
CA PRO A 976 -35.45 42.43 24.00
C PRO A 976 -36.35 42.01 25.17
N TYR A 977 -36.08 40.80 25.66
CA TYR A 977 -36.28 40.30 27.02
C TYR A 977 -37.73 40.05 27.51
N SER A 978 -38.06 38.75 27.70
CA SER A 978 -39.05 38.34 28.71
C SER A 978 -38.41 38.46 30.10
N PRO A 979 -38.83 39.41 30.96
CA PRO A 979 -38.38 39.41 32.35
C PRO A 979 -38.78 38.11 33.04
N PRO A 980 -38.04 37.63 34.07
CA PRO A 980 -38.33 36.35 34.73
C PRO A 980 -39.76 36.30 35.29
N GLU A 981 -40.33 37.45 35.61
CA GLU A 981 -41.70 37.58 36.12
C GLU A 981 -42.79 37.64 35.03
N SER A 982 -42.46 37.46 33.74
CA SER A 982 -43.40 37.65 32.62
C SER A 982 -44.60 36.69 32.62
N GLY A 983 -44.53 35.61 33.42
CA GLY A 983 -45.58 34.61 33.51
C GLY A 983 -45.89 33.96 32.16
N ILE A 984 -47.18 33.67 31.91
CA ILE A 984 -47.66 33.00 30.70
C ILE A 984 -48.28 33.95 29.67
N THR A 985 -48.25 35.27 29.91
CA THR A 985 -48.86 36.25 29.01
C THR A 985 -48.08 36.32 27.69
N LYS A 986 -48.73 35.98 26.58
CA LYS A 986 -48.13 36.06 25.24
C LYS A 986 -47.93 37.50 24.81
N LEU A 987 -46.69 37.89 24.55
CA LEU A 987 -46.32 39.14 23.88
C LEU A 987 -46.67 39.08 22.38
N PRO A 988 -46.78 40.21 21.65
CA PRO A 988 -46.88 40.17 20.19
C PRO A 988 -45.72 39.38 19.56
N GLY A 989 -46.03 38.42 18.68
CA GLY A 989 -45.04 37.64 17.94
C GLY A 989 -44.60 38.29 16.63
N PRO A 990 -43.74 37.62 15.84
CA PRO A 990 -43.28 38.12 14.54
C PRO A 990 -44.44 38.43 13.59
N ALA A 991 -44.36 39.55 12.85
CA ALA A 991 -45.35 39.88 11.84
C ALA A 991 -45.25 38.96 10.61
N VAL A 992 -46.35 38.85 9.86
CA VAL A 992 -46.39 38.08 8.59
C VAL A 992 -45.37 38.69 7.62
N GLY A 993 -44.44 37.85 7.13
CA GLY A 993 -43.39 38.24 6.18
C GLY A 993 -42.05 38.64 6.81
N GLU A 994 -41.92 38.64 8.14
CA GLU A 994 -40.62 38.78 8.81
C GLU A 994 -39.73 37.56 8.55
N ILE A 995 -38.44 37.78 8.25
CA ILE A 995 -37.44 36.75 8.01
C ILE A 995 -36.69 36.48 9.31
N ALA A 996 -36.59 35.21 9.70
CA ALA A 996 -35.94 34.83 10.95
C ALA A 996 -34.43 35.04 10.92
N ILE A 997 -33.89 35.60 12.00
CA ILE A 997 -32.44 35.66 12.27
C ILE A 997 -32.11 34.77 13.47
N GLU A 998 -32.90 34.86 14.55
CA GLU A 998 -32.81 34.02 15.75
C GLU A 998 -34.20 33.74 16.34
N GLY A 999 -34.42 32.50 16.78
CA GLY A 999 -35.56 32.17 17.64
C GLY A 999 -35.30 32.56 19.11
N SER A 1000 -36.20 32.17 20.01
CA SER A 1000 -36.03 32.42 21.45
C SER A 1000 -34.78 31.72 22.01
N GLY A 1001 -34.48 30.54 21.46
CA GLY A 1001 -33.28 29.77 21.73
C GLY A 1001 -32.04 30.15 20.91
N SER A 1002 -31.99 31.34 20.30
CA SER A 1002 -30.97 31.78 19.34
C SER A 1002 -31.06 31.09 17.97
N ASN A 1003 -29.94 30.88 17.26
CA ASN A 1003 -29.86 30.32 15.90
C ASN A 1003 -28.79 29.21 15.75
N TYR A 1004 -28.48 28.51 16.84
CA TYR A 1004 -27.61 27.33 16.83
C TYR A 1004 -28.43 26.02 16.76
N LEU A 1005 -27.79 24.86 16.95
CA LEU A 1005 -28.43 23.53 16.85
C LEU A 1005 -29.59 23.32 17.84
N SER A 1006 -29.58 23.98 18.99
CA SER A 1006 -30.69 23.94 19.97
C SER A 1006 -31.99 24.53 19.39
N ASN A 1007 -31.89 25.68 18.71
CA ASN A 1007 -33.02 26.26 17.98
C ASN A 1007 -33.38 25.41 16.74
N GLU A 1008 -32.40 24.86 16.04
CA GLU A 1008 -32.65 24.11 14.81
C GLU A 1008 -33.44 22.82 15.06
N ILE A 1009 -33.08 22.02 16.08
CA ILE A 1009 -33.84 20.81 16.42
C ILE A 1009 -35.28 21.14 16.81
N PHE A 1010 -35.48 22.23 17.56
CA PHE A 1010 -36.81 22.73 17.91
C PHE A 1010 -37.61 23.09 16.66
N TYR A 1011 -36.99 23.83 15.76
CA TYR A 1011 -37.61 24.25 14.50
C TYR A 1011 -38.03 23.05 13.64
N ARG A 1012 -37.13 22.08 13.44
CA ARG A 1012 -37.38 20.86 12.65
C ARG A 1012 -38.52 20.02 13.24
N VAL A 1013 -38.57 19.86 14.56
CA VAL A 1013 -39.69 19.16 15.23
C VAL A 1013 -41.01 19.90 15.04
N CYS A 1014 -41.03 21.24 15.13
CA CYS A 1014 -42.23 22.03 14.86
C CYS A 1014 -42.68 21.95 13.40
N VAL A 1015 -41.73 21.96 12.45
CA VAL A 1015 -42.00 21.76 11.02
C VAL A 1015 -42.71 20.43 10.80
N MET A 1016 -42.16 19.33 11.33
CA MET A 1016 -42.79 18.00 11.20
C MET A 1016 -44.17 17.94 11.86
N ARG A 1017 -44.34 18.47 13.08
CA ARG A 1017 -45.64 18.52 13.79
C ARG A 1017 -46.70 19.22 12.94
N ASN A 1018 -46.36 20.37 12.36
CA ASN A 1018 -47.28 21.14 11.54
C ASN A 1018 -47.60 20.45 10.22
N TYR A 1019 -46.58 19.95 9.53
CA TYR A 1019 -46.73 19.26 8.26
C TYR A 1019 -47.62 18.02 8.38
N LEU A 1020 -47.49 17.26 9.47
CA LEU A 1020 -48.31 16.08 9.76
C LEU A 1020 -49.67 16.42 10.41
N ASN A 1021 -50.02 17.70 10.57
CA ASN A 1021 -51.25 18.18 11.20
C ASN A 1021 -51.47 17.69 12.64
N LEU A 1022 -50.40 17.56 13.43
CA LEU A 1022 -50.44 16.99 14.78
C LEU A 1022 -50.67 18.04 15.88
N ASN A 1023 -50.98 19.29 15.55
CA ASN A 1023 -51.10 20.39 16.53
C ASN A 1023 -52.19 20.17 17.60
N THR A 1024 -53.13 19.26 17.39
CA THR A 1024 -54.18 18.92 18.37
C THR A 1024 -53.88 17.68 19.20
N THR A 1025 -52.89 16.87 18.81
CA THR A 1025 -52.58 15.58 19.43
C THR A 1025 -51.16 15.52 20.01
N LEU A 1026 -50.25 16.39 19.54
CA LEU A 1026 -48.87 16.45 19.95
C LEU A 1026 -48.53 17.86 20.46
N ASN A 1027 -48.11 17.94 21.72
CA ASN A 1027 -47.46 19.14 22.24
C ASN A 1027 -45.95 19.07 21.96
N SER A 1028 -45.35 20.13 21.43
CA SER A 1028 -43.89 20.17 21.33
C SER A 1028 -43.28 21.53 21.55
N GLY A 1029 -42.04 21.53 22.04
CA GLY A 1029 -41.30 22.75 22.36
C GLY A 1029 -39.84 22.49 22.68
N HIS A 1030 -39.21 23.55 23.17
CA HIS A 1030 -37.82 23.54 23.56
C HIS A 1030 -37.64 24.10 24.97
N LEU A 1031 -36.76 23.45 25.73
CA LEU A 1031 -36.40 23.80 27.09
C LEU A 1031 -34.88 24.01 27.15
N HIS A 1032 -34.47 25.27 27.28
CA HIS A 1032 -33.10 25.58 27.66
C HIS A 1032 -32.94 25.38 29.17
N VAL A 1033 -31.87 24.71 29.56
CA VAL A 1033 -31.53 24.39 30.95
C VAL A 1033 -30.35 25.21 31.46
N PRO A 1034 -30.19 25.41 32.79
CA PRO A 1034 -29.06 26.15 33.31
C PRO A 1034 -27.70 25.51 32.97
N ILE A 1035 -26.69 26.34 32.74
CA ILE A 1035 -25.28 25.96 32.74
C ILE A 1035 -24.90 25.61 34.18
N LEU A 1036 -24.38 24.40 34.38
CA LEU A 1036 -23.89 23.92 35.68
C LEU A 1036 -22.39 24.15 35.78
N ALA A 1037 -21.88 24.44 36.98
CA ALA A 1037 -20.45 24.53 37.21
C ALA A 1037 -19.79 23.16 37.03
N VAL A 1038 -18.56 23.15 36.49
CA VAL A 1038 -17.80 21.90 36.36
C VAL A 1038 -17.53 21.33 37.77
N PRO A 1039 -17.76 20.02 38.02
CA PRO A 1039 -17.55 19.39 39.32
C PRO A 1039 -16.09 19.51 39.81
N VAL A 1040 -15.88 20.24 40.91
CA VAL A 1040 -14.57 20.32 41.59
C VAL A 1040 -14.50 19.24 42.68
N ASN A 1041 -13.37 18.52 42.77
CA ASN A 1041 -13.18 17.41 43.73
C ASN A 1041 -14.27 16.31 43.68
N ASN A 1042 -14.85 16.07 42.50
CA ASN A 1042 -15.97 15.14 42.30
C ASN A 1042 -17.22 15.49 43.15
N ASP A 1043 -17.50 16.78 43.36
CA ASP A 1043 -18.79 17.23 43.92
C ASP A 1043 -19.83 17.44 42.81
N TYR A 1044 -20.83 16.57 42.77
CA TYR A 1044 -21.92 16.58 41.79
C TYR A 1044 -23.25 17.09 42.38
N SER A 1045 -23.22 17.75 43.55
CA SER A 1045 -24.42 18.21 44.27
C SER A 1045 -25.31 19.15 43.45
N GLU A 1046 -24.70 20.02 42.62
CA GLU A 1046 -25.41 20.89 41.67
C GLU A 1046 -26.18 20.08 40.62
N ALA A 1047 -25.55 19.07 40.00
CA ALA A 1047 -26.21 18.20 39.02
C ALA A 1047 -27.35 17.36 39.61
N VAL A 1048 -27.21 16.91 40.86
CA VAL A 1048 -28.30 16.20 41.58
C VAL A 1048 -29.50 17.13 41.82
N THR A 1049 -29.22 18.37 42.22
CA THR A 1049 -30.26 19.40 42.40
C THR A 1049 -30.95 19.70 41.08
N PHE A 1050 -30.15 19.88 40.02
CA PHE A 1050 -30.62 20.09 38.65
C PHE A 1050 -31.52 18.94 38.17
N ILE A 1051 -31.14 17.67 38.37
CA ILE A 1051 -31.99 16.51 37.99
C ILE A 1051 -33.33 16.54 38.71
N THR A 1052 -33.34 16.93 39.99
CA THR A 1052 -34.58 17.04 40.79
C THR A 1052 -35.49 18.13 40.22
N GLU A 1053 -34.92 19.30 39.90
CA GLU A 1053 -35.64 20.41 39.29
C GLU A 1053 -36.16 20.06 37.89
N MET A 1054 -35.32 19.43 37.05
CA MET A 1054 -35.69 18.97 35.71
C MET A 1054 -36.81 17.94 35.75
N THR A 1055 -36.69 16.93 36.62
CA THR A 1055 -37.74 15.93 36.82
C THR A 1055 -39.06 16.62 37.16
N LYS A 1056 -39.00 17.67 37.98
CA LYS A 1056 -40.20 18.39 38.37
C LYS A 1056 -40.83 19.20 37.24
N ILE A 1057 -40.03 19.87 36.42
CA ILE A 1057 -40.50 20.59 35.23
C ILE A 1057 -41.18 19.62 34.24
N ILE A 1058 -40.61 18.43 34.04
CA ILE A 1058 -41.19 17.41 33.16
C ILE A 1058 -42.49 16.84 33.74
N GLU A 1059 -42.55 16.59 35.05
CA GLU A 1059 -43.79 16.20 35.73
C GLU A 1059 -44.91 17.25 35.59
N ASP A 1060 -44.56 18.53 35.70
CA ASP A 1060 -45.50 19.64 35.53
C ASP A 1060 -45.94 19.77 34.06
N ALA A 1061 -45.07 19.50 33.10
CA ALA A 1061 -45.42 19.40 31.68
C ALA A 1061 -46.41 18.25 31.43
N ILE A 1062 -46.15 17.06 31.99
CA ILE A 1062 -47.03 15.89 31.89
C ILE A 1062 -48.41 16.17 32.48
N GLN A 1063 -48.49 16.89 33.61
CA GLN A 1063 -49.76 17.26 34.24
C GLN A 1063 -50.62 18.18 33.35
N GLY A 1064 -50.01 18.89 32.40
CA GLY A 1064 -50.71 19.73 31.44
C GLY A 1064 -51.27 19.00 30.21
N LEU A 1065 -51.03 17.69 30.06
CA LEU A 1065 -51.59 16.82 29.01
C LEU A 1065 -52.92 16.18 29.44
#